data_AF-A0A9P8S3F1-F1
#
_entry.id   AF-A0A9P8S3F1-F1
#
_cell.length_a   1.000
_cell.length_b   1.000
_cell.length_c   1.000
_cell.angle_alpha   90.00
_cell.angle_beta   90.00
_cell.angle_gamma   90.00
#
_symmetry.space_group_name_H-M   'P 1'
#
loop_
_entity.id
_entity.type
_entity.pdbx_description
1 polymer ?
#
loop_
_entity_poly.entity_id
_entity_poly.type
_entity_poly.pdbx_seq_one_letter_code
_entity_poly.pdbx_strand_id
1 'polypeptide(L)'
;MEVQAIDPQVRMLLETVYKAVEDSGHTLGQIQGSDTAVYSGVLMHNYKHITSRDLQFLNKYHATGVTPSLMANRISYFFNWHGPSMIADTACSASLPSHKAQIALIRDCYARASLDINKQADRPQFFEAHGTGTTAGDPIEAEVISKTFFGNAEAETVGPLYVGGIKTVIGHTEGTAGLAGLIKVPLTLSVQILLVDILEAAGVRFTAIMGHSSGEIAAAYAAKRISADDAICMSYYRGLSVAFSTQHQVRDGAMLAVGTSQDDMEELLEEPEFKDRAWIAAVNSSASITISGDSDPIHQIQAVLQDEKKFTRRLKVDRAYHSPHMLSYSSEYTAYQKNMSIQVNPASRTEWFSSVSGEHNSALHDELKGPYWIGNLINPVLFKQAVEKAWSDSGPFDMAVEIGPHAALKAPVQQVIQDITGRGFPYVALLQQGMNDLESLADGMGSIASHSRYVRAFPHRSDKAHELLGHLTPDSSDREMRWRHSICPKEVPWLSGHRVQGQTIYTGAAFIVTVVEACLKLTGEQPVSLIEVLDIVMGQALTFDEDDAPVEVVFTLSDIEKQQESSCIMGTFNCSAAKGKLDTLLDSLAHGQFRILLGTALSTALPEGSSQPTSLVDVDSEDLYASLDHLNYEFSGPFRVLSGLRRKPGLSTGFLPGDNTLSMLVHPAMLDALFQSIVLAASAPNDGRVCAAHIPNHIDAIRVNSHLRDA
;
A
#
# COMPACT_ATOMS: atom_id res chain seq x y z
N MET A 1 25.80 -10.36 29.82
CA MET A 1 25.73 -10.68 31.27
C MET A 1 24.84 -9.71 32.05
N GLU A 2 24.99 -8.38 31.96
CA GLU A 2 24.09 -7.41 32.65
C GLU A 2 22.79 -7.13 31.86
N VAL A 3 22.88 -6.95 30.54
CA VAL A 3 21.73 -6.65 29.65
C VAL A 3 20.58 -7.64 29.81
N GLN A 4 20.88 -8.91 30.09
CA GLN A 4 19.90 -9.97 30.33
C GLN A 4 19.10 -9.82 31.63
N ALA A 5 19.54 -8.96 32.55
CA ALA A 5 18.82 -8.62 33.77
C ALA A 5 18.07 -7.29 33.68
N ILE A 6 18.28 -6.52 32.60
CA ILE A 6 17.67 -5.19 32.43
C ILE A 6 16.24 -5.34 31.93
N ASP A 7 15.30 -4.68 32.61
CA ASP A 7 13.92 -4.58 32.16
C ASP A 7 13.87 -4.11 30.69
N PRO A 8 13.20 -4.85 29.79
CA PRO A 8 13.06 -4.44 28.39
C PRO A 8 12.57 -2.99 28.23
N GLN A 9 11.72 -2.50 29.14
CA GLN A 9 11.27 -1.10 29.12
C GLN A 9 12.43 -0.12 29.27
N VAL A 10 13.40 -0.37 30.17
CA VAL A 10 14.60 0.48 30.32
C VAL A 10 15.45 0.46 29.05
N ARG A 11 15.59 -0.71 28.42
CA ARG A 11 16.39 -0.86 27.18
C ARG A 11 15.78 -0.04 26.04
N MET A 12 14.49 -0.23 25.82
CA MET A 12 13.76 0.52 24.81
C MET A 12 13.75 2.01 25.13
N LEU A 13 13.57 2.40 26.41
CA LEU A 13 13.54 3.80 26.80
C LEU A 13 14.88 4.49 26.61
N LEU A 14 16.02 3.82 26.85
CA LEU A 14 17.34 4.36 26.54
C LEU A 14 17.51 4.63 25.03
N GLU A 15 17.06 3.70 24.19
CA GLU A 15 17.09 3.90 22.73
C GLU A 15 16.11 4.99 22.28
N THR A 16 14.90 5.03 22.84
CA THR A 16 13.89 6.03 22.52
C THR A 16 14.31 7.42 22.97
N VAL A 17 14.93 7.57 24.14
CA VAL A 17 15.44 8.87 24.59
C VAL A 17 16.66 9.29 23.78
N TYR A 18 17.53 8.37 23.39
CA TYR A 18 18.62 8.67 22.44
C TYR A 18 18.04 9.22 21.14
N LYS A 19 17.06 8.52 20.57
CA LYS A 19 16.38 8.95 19.34
C LYS A 19 15.70 10.30 19.54
N ALA A 20 14.92 10.49 20.61
CA ALA A 20 14.24 11.75 20.91
C ALA A 20 15.20 12.93 21.09
N VAL A 21 16.39 12.70 21.67
CA VAL A 21 17.45 13.70 21.78
C VAL A 21 17.97 14.08 20.40
N GLU A 22 18.31 13.10 19.57
CA GLU A 22 18.76 13.33 18.19
C GLU A 22 17.65 13.95 17.30
N ASP A 23 16.38 13.57 17.51
CA ASP A 23 15.20 14.08 16.81
C ASP A 23 14.89 15.53 17.21
N SER A 24 15.17 15.91 18.47
CA SER A 24 15.15 17.32 18.91
C SER A 24 16.32 18.14 18.32
N GLY A 25 17.20 17.46 17.58
CA GLY A 25 18.44 17.93 16.95
C GLY A 25 19.47 18.51 17.92
N HIS A 26 19.40 18.03 19.17
CA HIS A 26 20.52 18.07 20.09
C HIS A 26 21.39 16.83 19.91
N THR A 27 22.68 17.03 19.66
CA THR A 27 23.67 15.95 19.78
C THR A 27 23.89 15.62 21.26
N LEU A 28 24.19 14.36 21.58
CA LEU A 28 24.55 13.99 22.96
C LEU A 28 25.62 14.89 23.59
N GLY A 29 26.63 15.28 22.82
CA GLY A 29 27.71 16.13 23.31
C GLY A 29 27.25 17.51 23.77
N GLN A 30 26.17 18.06 23.20
CA GLN A 30 25.63 19.38 23.56
C GLN A 30 24.91 19.39 24.90
N ILE A 31 24.36 18.24 25.30
CA ILE A 31 23.53 18.13 26.50
C ILE A 31 24.13 17.22 27.56
N GLN A 32 25.29 16.62 27.31
CA GLN A 32 26.04 15.92 28.36
C GLN A 32 26.55 16.92 29.41
N GLY A 33 26.26 16.64 30.67
CA GLY A 33 26.65 17.47 31.82
C GLY A 33 25.70 18.65 32.11
N SER A 34 24.56 18.75 31.42
CA SER A 34 23.57 19.80 31.67
C SER A 34 22.66 19.46 32.86
N ASP A 35 21.97 20.48 33.38
CA ASP A 35 20.90 20.34 34.38
C ASP A 35 19.58 19.78 33.79
N THR A 36 19.67 18.88 32.82
CA THR A 36 18.50 18.26 32.18
C THR A 36 17.79 17.32 33.16
N ALA A 37 16.49 17.54 33.37
CA ALA A 37 15.66 16.71 34.21
C ALA A 37 15.11 15.49 33.44
N VAL A 38 14.93 14.37 34.12
CA VAL A 38 14.29 13.16 33.60
C VAL A 38 13.09 12.81 34.46
N TYR A 39 11.91 12.81 33.85
CA TYR A 39 10.68 12.34 34.46
C TYR A 39 10.17 11.13 33.67
N SER A 40 10.06 9.98 34.34
CA SER A 40 9.59 8.74 33.70
C SER A 40 8.29 8.27 34.35
N GLY A 41 7.25 8.10 33.54
CA GLY A 41 5.98 7.52 33.94
C GLY A 41 6.00 6.01 33.81
N VAL A 42 5.90 5.26 34.90
CA VAL A 42 5.96 3.78 34.87
C VAL A 42 4.94 3.20 35.83
N LEU A 43 4.10 2.31 35.30
CA LEU A 43 3.03 1.64 36.06
C LEU A 43 3.33 0.14 36.28
N MET A 44 3.82 -0.55 35.24
CA MET A 44 3.94 -2.00 35.26
C MET A 44 5.40 -2.45 35.45
N HIS A 45 5.60 -3.36 36.41
CA HIS A 45 6.92 -3.92 36.76
C HIS A 45 7.00 -5.44 36.52
N ASN A 46 6.35 -5.92 35.47
CA ASN A 46 6.19 -7.35 35.19
C ASN A 46 7.53 -8.10 35.11
N TYR A 47 8.55 -7.47 34.53
CA TYR A 47 9.84 -8.11 34.36
C TYR A 47 10.55 -8.36 35.71
N LYS A 48 10.43 -7.42 36.67
CA LYS A 48 10.88 -7.61 38.05
C LYS A 48 10.18 -8.81 38.69
N HIS A 49 8.87 -8.94 38.50
CA HIS A 49 8.12 -10.07 39.06
C HIS A 49 8.49 -11.40 38.43
N ILE A 50 8.72 -11.45 37.13
CA ILE A 50 9.12 -12.67 36.41
C ILE A 50 10.50 -13.13 36.87
N THR A 51 11.46 -12.21 36.93
CA THR A 51 12.86 -12.51 37.26
C THR A 51 13.10 -12.83 38.74
N SER A 52 12.16 -12.50 39.63
CA SER A 52 12.25 -12.80 41.07
C SER A 52 11.47 -14.03 41.53
N ARG A 53 10.86 -14.80 40.60
CA ARG A 53 10.12 -16.04 40.95
C ARG A 53 11.02 -17.15 41.48
N ASP A 54 12.26 -17.22 41.02
CA ASP A 54 13.23 -18.21 41.46
C ASP A 54 14.47 -17.52 42.04
N LEU A 55 14.50 -17.45 43.38
CA LEU A 55 15.56 -16.77 44.11
C LEU A 55 16.93 -17.45 43.94
N GLN A 56 16.97 -18.75 43.58
CA GLN A 56 18.23 -19.48 43.40
C GLN A 56 18.92 -19.12 42.08
N PHE A 57 18.15 -18.64 41.10
CA PHE A 57 18.64 -18.23 39.77
C PHE A 57 18.57 -16.72 39.56
N LEU A 58 18.43 -15.95 40.65
CA LEU A 58 18.39 -14.49 40.58
C LEU A 58 19.70 -13.95 40.01
N ASN A 59 19.63 -13.19 38.92
CA ASN A 59 20.81 -12.59 38.31
C ASN A 59 21.48 -11.60 39.29
N LYS A 60 22.81 -11.61 39.38
CA LYS A 60 23.59 -10.69 40.23
C LYS A 60 23.31 -9.20 39.96
N TYR A 61 22.85 -8.85 38.74
CA TYR A 61 22.48 -7.49 38.36
C TYR A 61 20.98 -7.20 38.52
N HIS A 62 20.21 -8.08 39.15
CA HIS A 62 18.75 -7.91 39.27
C HIS A 62 18.37 -6.56 39.89
N ALA A 63 18.98 -6.17 41.01
CA ALA A 63 18.70 -4.89 41.65
C ALA A 63 18.96 -3.68 40.72
N THR A 64 20.05 -3.72 39.95
CA THR A 64 20.36 -2.66 38.98
C THR A 64 19.62 -2.84 37.65
N GLY A 65 18.97 -3.98 37.40
CA GLY A 65 18.30 -4.24 36.13
C GLY A 65 16.82 -3.89 36.13
N VAL A 66 16.15 -4.05 37.28
CA VAL A 66 14.67 -4.03 37.34
C VAL A 66 14.08 -3.11 38.42
N THR A 67 14.91 -2.37 39.17
CA THR A 67 14.40 -1.42 40.16
C THR A 67 13.69 -0.25 39.46
N PRO A 68 12.45 0.12 39.84
CA PRO A 68 11.67 1.14 39.15
C PRO A 68 12.39 2.46 38.93
N SER A 69 13.13 2.95 39.94
CA SER A 69 13.89 4.21 39.85
C SER A 69 14.89 4.24 38.69
N LEU A 70 15.31 3.06 38.20
CA LEU A 70 16.28 2.95 37.11
C LEU A 70 15.68 3.29 35.76
N MET A 71 14.35 3.42 35.66
CA MET A 71 13.68 3.93 34.46
C MET A 71 14.05 5.39 34.19
N ALA A 72 14.20 6.22 35.23
CA ALA A 72 14.71 7.59 35.11
C ALA A 72 16.24 7.64 35.33
N ASN A 73 16.72 6.99 36.39
CA ASN A 73 18.11 7.16 36.82
C ASN A 73 19.12 6.59 35.82
N ARG A 74 18.80 5.50 35.08
CA ARG A 74 19.73 4.98 34.07
C ARG A 74 19.82 5.88 32.85
N ILE A 75 18.77 6.63 32.53
CA ILE A 75 18.80 7.66 31.48
C ILE A 75 19.71 8.80 31.94
N SER A 76 19.42 9.40 33.11
CA SER A 76 20.28 10.45 33.66
C SER A 76 21.74 10.03 33.77
N TYR A 77 22.00 8.79 34.17
CA TYR A 77 23.34 8.23 34.23
C TYR A 77 23.99 8.04 32.85
N PHE A 78 23.29 7.43 31.90
CA PHE A 78 23.84 7.13 30.57
C PHE A 78 24.11 8.41 29.76
N PHE A 79 23.20 9.39 29.83
CA PHE A 79 23.32 10.66 29.11
C PHE A 79 24.08 11.74 29.91
N ASN A 80 24.56 11.43 31.12
CA ASN A 80 25.25 12.36 32.02
C ASN A 80 24.45 13.64 32.31
N TRP A 81 23.18 13.52 32.69
CA TRP A 81 22.32 14.65 33.03
C TRP A 81 22.19 14.83 34.55
N HIS A 82 22.34 16.07 35.01
CA HIS A 82 22.45 16.41 36.45
C HIS A 82 21.17 17.02 37.04
N GLY A 83 20.15 17.25 36.22
CA GLY A 83 18.84 17.70 36.69
C GLY A 83 18.07 16.61 37.46
N PRO A 84 16.90 16.94 38.03
CA PRO A 84 16.06 16.00 38.75
C PRO A 84 15.78 14.72 37.96
N SER A 85 16.05 13.55 38.56
CA SER A 85 15.75 12.24 37.97
C SER A 85 14.68 11.55 38.81
N MET A 86 13.46 11.48 38.27
CA MET A 86 12.28 11.10 39.03
C MET A 86 11.42 10.13 38.26
N ILE A 87 10.86 9.17 39.00
CA ILE A 87 9.78 8.32 38.50
C ILE A 87 8.47 8.84 39.06
N ALA A 88 7.43 8.83 38.22
CA ALA A 88 6.07 9.09 38.63
C ALA A 88 5.23 7.85 38.32
N ASP A 89 4.63 7.28 39.36
CA ASP A 89 3.60 6.26 39.22
C ASP A 89 2.30 6.84 39.78
N THR A 90 1.41 7.21 38.87
CA THR A 90 0.10 7.78 39.20
C THR A 90 -1.04 6.79 38.94
N ALA A 91 -0.73 5.54 38.53
CA ALA A 91 -1.66 4.69 37.80
C ALA A 91 -2.37 5.44 36.66
N CYS A 92 -3.42 4.85 36.07
CA CYS A 92 -4.35 5.60 35.21
C CYS A 92 -5.28 6.52 36.04
N SER A 93 -4.91 6.92 37.27
CA SER A 93 -5.83 7.40 38.32
C SER A 93 -6.93 6.37 38.63
N ALA A 94 -6.60 5.36 39.46
CA ALA A 94 -7.45 4.19 39.76
C ALA A 94 -8.72 4.48 40.61
N SER A 95 -9.20 5.72 40.65
CA SER A 95 -10.44 6.13 41.31
C SER A 95 -11.42 6.68 40.29
N LEU A 96 -12.72 6.54 40.53
CA LEU A 96 -13.76 7.17 39.70
C LEU A 96 -13.38 8.65 39.44
N PRO A 97 -13.36 9.10 38.17
CA PRO A 97 -12.89 10.44 37.83
C PRO A 97 -13.63 11.51 38.63
N SER A 98 -12.89 12.37 39.34
CA SER A 98 -13.49 13.42 40.15
C SER A 98 -13.86 14.62 39.28
N HIS A 99 -15.16 14.90 39.20
CA HIS A 99 -15.68 16.07 38.49
C HIS A 99 -15.01 17.37 38.96
N LYS A 100 -14.82 17.53 40.28
CA LYS A 100 -14.21 18.74 40.86
C LYS A 100 -12.72 18.85 40.52
N ALA A 101 -11.99 17.74 40.55
CA ALA A 101 -10.55 17.74 40.28
C ALA A 101 -10.26 18.05 38.80
N GLN A 102 -11.03 17.50 37.87
CA GLN A 102 -10.88 17.77 36.44
C GLN A 102 -11.19 19.24 36.11
N ILE A 103 -12.26 19.82 36.66
CA ILE A 103 -12.55 21.27 36.50
C ILE A 103 -11.40 22.12 37.02
N ALA A 104 -10.89 21.79 38.22
CA ALA A 104 -9.78 22.53 38.82
C ALA A 104 -8.52 22.44 37.96
N LEU A 105 -8.21 21.26 37.42
CA LEU A 105 -7.07 21.05 36.52
C LEU A 105 -7.22 21.86 35.23
N ILE A 106 -8.37 21.81 34.57
CA ILE A 106 -8.60 22.56 33.32
C ILE A 106 -8.43 24.07 33.59
N ARG A 107 -9.01 24.57 34.69
CA ARG A 107 -8.88 25.99 35.08
C ARG A 107 -7.44 26.38 35.42
N ASP A 108 -6.71 25.52 36.13
CA ASP A 108 -5.30 25.75 36.44
C ASP A 108 -4.45 25.78 35.17
N CYS A 109 -4.66 24.85 34.23
CA CYS A 109 -4.01 24.84 32.92
C CYS A 109 -4.29 26.14 32.14
N TYR A 110 -5.53 26.60 32.11
CA TYR A 110 -5.93 27.86 31.48
C TYR A 110 -5.25 29.07 32.13
N ALA A 111 -5.25 29.13 33.47
CA ALA A 111 -4.60 30.20 34.21
C ALA A 111 -3.07 30.24 33.94
N ARG A 112 -2.42 29.07 33.93
CA ARG A 112 -0.99 28.94 33.62
C ARG A 112 -0.66 29.33 32.17
N ALA A 113 -1.59 29.08 31.25
CA ALA A 113 -1.48 29.48 29.84
C ALA A 113 -1.89 30.94 29.59
N SER A 114 -2.27 31.70 30.63
CA SER A 114 -2.81 33.07 30.50
C SER A 114 -4.06 33.19 29.62
N LEU A 115 -4.88 32.12 29.57
CA LEU A 115 -6.13 32.06 28.82
C LEU A 115 -7.33 32.28 29.74
N ASP A 116 -8.36 32.99 29.27
CA ASP A 116 -9.61 33.18 30.02
C ASP A 116 -10.65 32.13 29.58
N ILE A 117 -10.93 31.20 30.50
CA ILE A 117 -11.85 30.09 30.25
C ILE A 117 -13.29 30.53 29.92
N ASN A 118 -13.67 31.78 30.22
CA ASN A 118 -14.99 32.32 29.93
C ASN A 118 -15.05 33.06 28.58
N LYS A 119 -13.90 33.30 27.93
CA LYS A 119 -13.87 33.92 26.60
C LYS A 119 -14.02 32.85 25.53
N GLN A 120 -15.01 33.02 24.67
CA GLN A 120 -15.23 32.11 23.54
C GLN A 120 -14.02 32.01 22.62
N ALA A 121 -13.26 33.10 22.43
CA ALA A 121 -12.05 33.12 21.62
C ALA A 121 -10.91 32.26 22.20
N ASP A 122 -10.87 32.08 23.52
CA ASP A 122 -9.83 31.32 24.23
C ASP A 122 -10.25 29.85 24.45
N ARG A 123 -11.48 29.49 24.07
CA ARG A 123 -12.00 28.11 24.15
C ARG A 123 -11.32 27.25 23.08
N PRO A 124 -10.91 26.00 23.40
CA PRO A 124 -10.20 25.20 22.43
C PRO A 124 -11.15 24.78 21.30
N GLN A 125 -10.62 24.55 20.11
CA GLN A 125 -11.41 23.96 19.02
C GLN A 125 -11.51 22.44 19.16
N PHE A 126 -10.52 21.82 19.80
CA PHE A 126 -10.41 20.38 20.00
C PHE A 126 -9.92 20.08 21.43
N PHE A 127 -10.50 19.06 22.06
CA PHE A 127 -10.09 18.56 23.37
C PHE A 127 -9.71 17.08 23.25
N GLU A 128 -8.44 16.77 23.47
CA GLU A 128 -7.99 15.38 23.58
C GLU A 128 -8.32 14.86 24.99
N ALA A 129 -9.41 14.09 25.07
CA ALA A 129 -9.90 13.51 26.31
C ALA A 129 -9.04 12.33 26.76
N HIS A 130 -9.15 11.99 28.04
CA HIS A 130 -8.68 10.72 28.55
C HIS A 130 -9.36 9.57 27.83
N GLY A 131 -10.69 9.59 27.65
CA GLY A 131 -11.41 8.79 26.64
C GLY A 131 -11.14 7.29 26.74
N THR A 132 -11.35 6.72 27.93
CA THR A 132 -11.00 5.33 28.25
C THR A 132 -11.96 4.29 27.71
N GLY A 133 -13.14 4.70 27.25
CA GLY A 133 -14.22 3.80 26.86
C GLY A 133 -14.96 3.20 28.05
N THR A 134 -14.85 3.79 29.25
CA THR A 134 -15.49 3.23 30.45
C THR A 134 -16.92 3.75 30.60
N THR A 135 -17.86 2.86 30.93
CA THR A 135 -19.28 3.19 31.09
C THR A 135 -19.53 4.26 32.17
N ALA A 136 -18.65 4.34 33.17
CA ALA A 136 -18.79 5.28 34.27
C ALA A 136 -17.91 6.54 34.11
N GLY A 137 -16.71 6.43 33.52
CA GLY A 137 -15.74 7.52 33.47
C GLY A 137 -16.00 8.51 32.33
N ASP A 138 -16.28 7.99 31.13
CA ASP A 138 -16.45 8.81 29.94
C ASP A 138 -17.64 9.79 30.03
N PRO A 139 -18.81 9.41 30.61
CA PRO A 139 -19.90 10.37 30.84
C PRO A 139 -19.50 11.52 31.79
N ILE A 140 -18.72 11.21 32.84
CA ILE A 140 -18.27 12.21 33.82
C ILE A 140 -17.27 13.18 33.17
N GLU A 141 -16.33 12.67 32.38
CA GLU A 141 -15.36 13.48 31.64
C GLU A 141 -16.05 14.39 30.61
N ALA A 142 -16.99 13.86 29.84
CA ALA A 142 -17.77 14.66 28.88
C ALA A 142 -18.61 15.75 29.58
N GLU A 143 -19.22 15.43 30.72
CA GLU A 143 -19.97 16.40 31.53
C GLU A 143 -19.08 17.51 32.07
N VAL A 144 -17.87 17.18 32.54
CA VAL A 144 -16.88 18.17 33.00
C VAL A 144 -16.45 19.08 31.87
N ILE A 145 -16.09 18.54 30.70
CA ILE A 145 -15.69 19.31 29.53
C ILE A 145 -16.82 20.29 29.16
N SER A 146 -18.05 19.79 29.06
CA SER A 146 -19.22 20.60 28.75
C SER A 146 -19.43 21.73 29.77
N LYS A 147 -19.54 21.40 31.06
CA LYS A 147 -19.76 22.40 32.13
C LYS A 147 -18.64 23.42 32.24
N THR A 148 -17.40 23.03 31.96
CA THR A 148 -16.25 23.91 32.10
C THR A 148 -16.20 24.95 30.98
N PHE A 149 -16.45 24.54 29.73
CA PHE A 149 -16.30 25.41 28.57
C PHE A 149 -17.61 26.07 28.10
N PHE A 150 -18.76 25.57 28.54
CA PHE A 150 -20.08 26.08 28.13
C PHE A 150 -20.94 26.54 29.30
N GLY A 151 -20.59 26.20 30.54
CA GLY A 151 -21.41 26.54 31.71
C GLY A 151 -22.81 25.92 31.61
N ASN A 152 -23.84 26.78 31.61
CA ASN A 152 -25.26 26.40 31.41
C ASN A 152 -25.77 26.77 30.00
N ALA A 153 -24.91 27.26 29.11
CA ALA A 153 -25.30 27.61 27.75
C ALA A 153 -25.39 26.35 26.88
N GLU A 154 -26.43 26.26 26.04
CA GLU A 154 -26.57 25.15 25.09
C GLU A 154 -25.55 25.29 23.94
N ALA A 155 -24.90 24.19 23.57
CA ALA A 155 -23.83 24.15 22.56
C ALA A 155 -24.27 24.72 21.19
N GLU A 156 -25.56 24.65 20.86
CA GLU A 156 -26.14 25.18 19.62
C GLU A 156 -25.99 26.70 19.48
N THR A 157 -25.83 27.43 20.59
CA THR A 157 -25.72 28.91 20.57
C THR A 157 -24.30 29.44 20.41
N VAL A 158 -23.27 28.61 20.67
CA VAL A 158 -21.86 29.06 20.81
C VAL A 158 -20.88 28.27 19.92
N GLY A 159 -21.36 27.25 19.20
CA GLY A 159 -20.55 26.39 18.32
C GLY A 159 -19.89 25.20 19.06
N PRO A 160 -19.66 24.06 18.37
CA PRO A 160 -19.24 22.82 19.00
C PRO A 160 -17.77 22.83 19.45
N LEU A 161 -17.47 22.11 20.54
CA LEU A 161 -16.12 21.69 20.93
C LEU A 161 -15.96 20.23 20.52
N TYR A 162 -14.99 19.94 19.65
CA TYR A 162 -14.73 18.56 19.24
C TYR A 162 -13.91 17.85 20.31
N VAL A 163 -14.35 16.66 20.71
CA VAL A 163 -13.67 15.84 21.73
C VAL A 163 -13.28 14.51 21.10
N GLY A 164 -12.03 14.09 21.29
CA GLY A 164 -11.54 12.81 20.80
C GLY A 164 -10.58 12.15 21.77
N GLY A 165 -10.28 10.87 21.58
CA GLY A 165 -9.29 10.15 22.37
C GLY A 165 -8.49 9.19 21.50
N ILE A 166 -7.16 9.20 21.59
CA ILE A 166 -6.28 8.30 20.84
C ILE A 166 -6.45 6.83 21.26
N LYS A 167 -6.99 6.59 22.46
CA LYS A 167 -7.18 5.23 23.01
C LYS A 167 -8.19 4.41 22.23
N THR A 168 -9.11 5.04 21.50
CA THR A 168 -10.02 4.33 20.58
C THR A 168 -9.31 3.81 19.34
N VAL A 169 -8.12 4.33 19.03
CA VAL A 169 -7.33 3.98 17.84
C VAL A 169 -6.27 2.94 18.18
N ILE A 170 -5.48 3.17 19.22
CA ILE A 170 -4.30 2.33 19.54
C ILE A 170 -4.42 1.57 20.88
N GLY A 171 -5.55 1.69 21.57
CA GLY A 171 -5.73 1.15 22.92
C GLY A 171 -5.13 2.04 24.02
N HIS A 172 -5.35 1.68 25.28
CA HIS A 172 -4.90 2.46 26.43
C HIS A 172 -3.43 2.16 26.75
N THR A 173 -2.52 3.05 26.38
CA THR A 173 -1.06 2.91 26.61
C THR A 173 -0.61 3.29 28.03
N GLU A 174 -1.53 3.17 29.00
CA GLU A 174 -1.36 3.48 30.42
C GLU A 174 -0.54 4.76 30.71
N GLY A 175 0.62 4.63 31.34
CA GLY A 175 1.49 5.75 31.74
C GLY A 175 2.00 6.61 30.57
N THR A 176 1.86 6.15 29.32
CA THR A 176 2.26 6.91 28.11
C THR A 176 1.08 7.57 27.39
N ALA A 177 -0.15 7.41 27.90
CA ALA A 177 -1.36 7.84 27.20
C ALA A 177 -1.45 9.35 26.95
N GLY A 178 -0.88 10.17 27.83
CA GLY A 178 -0.84 11.63 27.65
C GLY A 178 0.06 12.05 26.48
N LEU A 179 1.21 11.38 26.32
CA LEU A 179 2.15 11.65 25.23
C LEU A 179 1.57 11.23 23.87
N ALA A 180 0.93 10.06 23.82
CA ALA A 180 0.21 9.61 22.62
C ALA A 180 -0.87 10.63 22.19
N GLY A 181 -1.63 11.16 23.15
CA GLY A 181 -2.64 12.19 22.90
C GLY A 181 -2.05 13.46 22.27
N LEU A 182 -0.88 13.92 22.75
CA LEU A 182 -0.17 15.08 22.18
C LEU A 182 0.31 14.83 20.74
N ILE A 183 0.83 13.63 20.45
CA ILE A 183 1.31 13.24 19.11
C ILE A 183 0.16 13.16 18.08
N LYS A 184 -1.07 12.90 18.53
CA LYS A 184 -2.26 12.92 17.66
C LYS A 184 -2.65 14.30 17.17
N VAL A 185 -2.36 15.34 17.97
CA VAL A 185 -2.78 16.72 17.70
C VAL A 185 -2.24 17.30 16.37
N PRO A 186 -1.04 16.98 15.84
CA PRO A 186 -0.60 17.38 14.49
C PRO A 186 -1.30 16.64 13.30
N LEU A 187 -2.54 16.18 13.51
CA LEU A 187 -3.32 15.22 12.70
C LEU A 187 -3.21 15.38 11.17
N THR A 188 -3.28 16.59 10.63
CA THR A 188 -3.36 16.81 9.17
C THR A 188 -2.10 16.34 8.43
N LEU A 189 -0.91 16.52 9.02
CA LEU A 189 0.32 16.05 8.37
C LEU A 189 0.52 14.55 8.55
N SER A 190 0.25 14.03 9.76
CA SER A 190 0.38 12.60 10.04
C SER A 190 -0.52 11.75 9.13
N VAL A 191 -1.73 12.24 8.83
CA VAL A 191 -2.63 11.60 7.86
C VAL A 191 -2.03 11.60 6.45
N GLN A 192 -1.44 12.71 6.00
CA GLN A 192 -0.83 12.77 4.66
C GLN A 192 0.37 11.82 4.54
N ILE A 193 1.24 11.74 5.55
CA ILE A 193 2.37 10.79 5.61
C ILE A 193 1.85 9.36 5.54
N LEU A 194 0.86 9.02 6.36
CA LEU A 194 0.24 7.68 6.37
C LEU A 194 -0.34 7.31 5.00
N LEU A 195 -1.05 8.23 4.35
CA LEU A 195 -1.62 7.99 3.02
C LEU A 195 -0.54 7.77 1.95
N VAL A 196 0.57 8.52 2.02
CA VAL A 196 1.73 8.30 1.14
C VAL A 196 2.31 6.90 1.35
N ASP A 197 2.49 6.48 2.60
CA ASP A 197 3.05 5.15 2.92
C ASP A 197 2.14 4.01 2.47
N ILE A 198 0.82 4.17 2.62
CA ILE A 198 -0.17 3.21 2.11
C ILE A 198 -0.07 3.08 0.59
N LEU A 199 0.01 4.21 -0.12
CA LEU A 199 0.15 4.21 -1.58
C LEU A 199 1.44 3.54 -2.03
N GLU A 200 2.56 3.83 -1.36
CA GLU A 200 3.85 3.19 -1.68
C GLU A 200 3.85 1.69 -1.38
N ALA A 201 3.26 1.27 -0.26
CA ALA A 201 3.09 -0.13 0.09
C ALA A 201 2.22 -0.87 -0.94
N ALA A 202 1.24 -0.18 -1.53
CA ALA A 202 0.44 -0.68 -2.64
C ALA A 202 1.14 -0.63 -4.00
N GLY A 203 2.41 -0.22 -4.05
CA GLY A 203 3.21 -0.17 -5.27
C GLY A 203 2.97 1.06 -6.15
N VAL A 204 2.21 2.05 -5.67
CA VAL A 204 2.01 3.32 -6.37
C VAL A 204 3.28 4.16 -6.27
N ARG A 205 3.76 4.66 -7.40
CA ARG A 205 4.93 5.54 -7.51
C ARG A 205 4.50 6.83 -8.18
N PHE A 206 4.89 7.96 -7.61
CA PHE A 206 4.59 9.27 -8.18
C PHE A 206 5.67 9.72 -9.16
N THR A 207 5.26 10.19 -10.33
CA THR A 207 6.15 10.86 -11.29
C THR A 207 6.41 12.30 -10.87
N ALA A 208 5.35 13.02 -10.53
CA ALA A 208 5.38 14.41 -10.10
C ALA A 208 4.56 14.60 -8.81
N ILE A 209 5.05 15.45 -7.92
CA ILE A 209 4.38 15.83 -6.66
C ILE A 209 4.39 17.34 -6.51
N MET A 210 3.30 17.89 -5.97
CA MET A 210 3.19 19.30 -5.59
C MET A 210 2.57 19.40 -4.20
N GLY A 211 2.97 20.42 -3.44
CA GLY A 211 2.35 20.77 -2.17
C GLY A 211 1.41 21.96 -2.30
N HIS A 212 0.55 22.15 -1.30
CA HIS A 212 -0.20 23.39 -1.11
C HIS A 212 -0.04 23.84 0.34
N SER A 213 0.61 24.99 0.58
CA SER A 213 0.82 25.51 1.94
C SER A 213 1.48 24.44 2.85
N SER A 214 0.81 24.00 3.92
CA SER A 214 1.29 22.93 4.81
C SER A 214 1.45 21.55 4.14
N GLY A 215 0.73 21.28 3.05
CA GLY A 215 0.89 20.06 2.26
C GLY A 215 2.25 19.99 1.56
N GLU A 216 3.01 21.08 1.52
CA GLU A 216 4.37 21.11 0.97
C GLU A 216 5.37 20.31 1.82
N ILE A 217 5.12 20.19 3.13
CA ILE A 217 5.90 19.32 4.02
C ILE A 217 5.63 17.84 3.66
N ALA A 218 4.37 17.48 3.42
CA ALA A 218 4.01 16.14 2.96
C ALA A 218 4.56 15.83 1.56
N ALA A 219 4.56 16.82 0.66
CA ALA A 219 5.14 16.70 -0.68
C ALA A 219 6.64 16.43 -0.63
N ALA A 220 7.39 17.13 0.23
CA ALA A 220 8.81 16.88 0.42
C ALA A 220 9.09 15.47 0.99
N TYR A 221 8.25 15.00 1.92
CA TYR A 221 8.29 13.63 2.42
C TYR A 221 8.02 12.60 1.31
N ALA A 222 6.96 12.79 0.54
CA ALA A 222 6.59 11.89 -0.55
C ALA A 222 7.62 11.87 -1.69
N ALA A 223 8.29 13.00 -1.93
CA ALA A 223 9.45 13.09 -2.81
C ALA A 223 10.74 12.51 -2.20
N LYS A 224 10.67 11.90 -1.00
CA LYS A 224 11.79 11.32 -0.24
C LYS A 224 12.94 12.29 0.02
N ARG A 225 12.64 13.59 0.10
CA ARG A 225 13.61 14.65 0.39
C ARG A 225 13.88 14.82 1.88
N ILE A 226 12.88 14.57 2.71
CA ILE A 226 12.95 14.64 4.18
C ILE A 226 12.35 13.36 4.77
N SER A 227 12.71 13.04 6.02
CA SER A 227 12.13 11.90 6.75
C SER A 227 10.71 12.19 7.23
N ALA A 228 9.96 11.15 7.60
CA ALA A 228 8.64 11.31 8.23
C ALA A 228 8.75 12.06 9.56
N ASP A 229 9.81 11.79 10.32
CA ASP A 229 10.07 12.40 11.63
C ASP A 229 10.36 13.90 11.48
N ASP A 230 11.22 14.28 10.53
CA ASP A 230 11.49 15.69 10.19
C ASP A 230 10.20 16.40 9.78
N ALA A 231 9.40 15.77 8.90
CA ALA A 231 8.14 16.32 8.43
C ALA A 231 7.18 16.60 9.60
N ILE A 232 6.95 15.62 10.47
CA ILE A 232 6.07 15.76 11.65
C ILE A 232 6.56 16.88 12.56
N CYS A 233 7.85 16.90 12.89
CA CYS A 233 8.43 17.91 13.75
C CYS A 233 8.30 19.31 13.13
N MET A 234 8.53 19.45 11.82
CA MET A 234 8.45 20.73 11.12
C MET A 234 7.03 21.28 11.16
N SER A 235 6.03 20.43 10.93
CA SER A 235 4.61 20.82 11.06
C SER A 235 4.26 21.22 12.49
N TYR A 236 4.73 20.45 13.48
CA TYR A 236 4.51 20.75 14.88
C TYR A 236 5.10 22.11 15.27
N TYR A 237 6.39 22.35 15.00
CA TYR A 237 7.06 23.60 15.34
C TYR A 237 6.55 24.79 14.52
N ARG A 238 6.10 24.57 13.28
CA ARG A 238 5.37 25.58 12.50
C ARG A 238 4.11 26.03 13.23
N GLY A 239 3.28 25.09 13.67
CA GLY A 239 2.07 25.39 14.43
C GLY A 239 2.38 26.03 15.79
N LEU A 240 3.37 25.49 16.51
CA LEU A 240 3.79 25.98 17.82
C LEU A 240 4.26 27.45 17.77
N SER A 241 5.05 27.80 16.76
CA SER A 241 5.57 29.18 16.57
C SER A 241 4.43 30.18 16.35
N VAL A 242 3.36 29.77 15.66
CA VAL A 242 2.19 30.63 15.42
C VAL A 242 1.28 30.69 16.65
N ALA A 243 1.20 29.61 17.44
CA ALA A 243 0.34 29.52 18.61
C ALA A 243 0.89 30.23 19.85
N PHE A 244 2.21 30.19 20.09
CA PHE A 244 2.83 30.63 21.36
C PHE A 244 3.74 31.84 21.24
N SER A 245 3.78 32.52 20.09
CA SER A 245 4.64 33.69 19.97
C SER A 245 4.25 34.78 20.96
N THR A 246 5.26 35.24 21.70
CA THR A 246 5.13 36.23 22.77
C THR A 246 5.29 37.67 22.28
N GLN A 247 5.37 37.90 20.96
CA GLN A 247 5.54 39.25 20.41
C GLN A 247 4.22 40.05 20.48
N HIS A 248 4.24 41.15 21.24
CA HIS A 248 3.08 41.89 21.76
C HIS A 248 2.27 42.72 20.74
N GLN A 249 2.31 42.41 19.45
CA GLN A 249 1.51 43.13 18.42
C GLN A 249 1.02 42.18 17.32
N VAL A 250 0.29 41.14 17.68
CA VAL A 250 -0.41 40.33 16.69
C VAL A 250 -1.70 41.04 16.28
N ARG A 251 -1.77 41.49 15.03
CA ARG A 251 -3.02 42.00 14.43
C ARG A 251 -3.96 40.83 14.15
N ASP A 252 -5.27 41.03 14.38
CA ASP A 252 -6.30 40.06 14.01
C ASP A 252 -6.28 39.82 12.50
N GLY A 253 -5.95 38.60 12.10
CA GLY A 253 -5.83 38.19 10.71
C GLY A 253 -7.00 37.32 10.27
N ALA A 254 -7.29 37.35 8.97
CA ALA A 254 -8.31 36.49 8.37
C ALA A 254 -7.88 36.01 6.98
N MET A 255 -8.53 34.94 6.50
CA MET A 255 -8.36 34.45 5.13
C MET A 255 -9.70 34.17 4.47
N LEU A 256 -9.77 34.42 3.16
CA LEU A 256 -10.97 34.29 2.34
C LEU A 256 -10.63 33.57 1.03
N ALA A 257 -11.28 32.44 0.76
CA ALA A 257 -11.26 31.82 -0.56
C ALA A 257 -12.23 32.57 -1.48
N VAL A 258 -11.78 32.94 -2.68
CA VAL A 258 -12.53 33.77 -3.61
C VAL A 258 -12.49 33.20 -5.03
N GLY A 259 -13.59 33.33 -5.76
CA GLY A 259 -13.70 32.90 -7.15
C GLY A 259 -13.49 34.07 -8.11
N THR A 260 -12.24 34.43 -8.37
CA THR A 260 -11.85 35.51 -9.29
C THR A 260 -10.44 35.24 -9.85
N SER A 261 -10.04 35.97 -10.88
CA SER A 261 -8.69 35.90 -11.44
C SER A 261 -7.66 36.56 -10.51
N GLN A 262 -6.38 36.24 -10.70
CA GLN A 262 -5.28 36.92 -10.00
C GLN A 262 -5.26 38.41 -10.34
N ASP A 263 -5.31 38.75 -11.64
CA ASP A 263 -5.24 40.13 -12.13
C ASP A 263 -6.36 41.02 -11.56
N ASP A 264 -7.61 40.53 -11.54
CA ASP A 264 -8.76 41.26 -10.99
C ASP A 264 -8.58 41.56 -9.49
N MET A 265 -7.95 40.63 -8.75
CA MET A 265 -7.73 40.81 -7.32
C MET A 265 -6.54 41.72 -7.03
N GLU A 266 -5.48 41.66 -7.84
CA GLU A 266 -4.36 42.59 -7.72
C GLU A 266 -4.82 44.03 -7.94
N GLU A 267 -5.70 44.27 -8.93
CA GLU A 267 -6.32 45.59 -9.15
C GLU A 267 -7.11 46.05 -7.91
N LEU A 268 -7.94 45.18 -7.33
CA LEU A 268 -8.71 45.51 -6.13
C LEU A 268 -7.80 45.80 -4.92
N LEU A 269 -6.72 45.03 -4.72
CA LEU A 269 -5.83 45.17 -3.57
C LEU A 269 -4.94 46.42 -3.63
N GLU A 270 -4.78 47.05 -4.79
CA GLU A 270 -4.08 48.33 -4.94
C GLU A 270 -4.90 49.54 -4.46
N GLU A 271 -6.21 49.37 -4.22
CA GLU A 271 -7.06 50.42 -3.66
C GLU A 271 -6.54 50.88 -2.29
N PRO A 272 -6.55 52.20 -1.98
CA PRO A 272 -5.96 52.75 -0.76
C PRO A 272 -6.50 52.13 0.55
N GLU A 273 -7.70 51.57 0.50
CA GLU A 273 -8.39 50.95 1.64
C GLU A 273 -7.82 49.57 2.00
N PHE A 274 -7.24 48.86 1.01
CA PHE A 274 -6.76 47.48 1.13
C PHE A 274 -5.23 47.35 1.00
N LYS A 275 -4.60 48.33 0.35
CA LYS A 275 -3.15 48.37 0.14
C LYS A 275 -2.39 48.25 1.45
N ASP A 276 -1.38 47.37 1.46
CA ASP A 276 -0.55 47.02 2.62
C ASP A 276 -1.33 46.44 3.82
N ARG A 277 -2.57 45.99 3.61
CA ARG A 277 -3.42 45.39 4.65
C ARG A 277 -4.04 44.05 4.23
N ALA A 278 -4.08 43.75 2.94
CA ALA A 278 -4.49 42.45 2.40
C ALA A 278 -3.59 42.05 1.21
N TRP A 279 -3.37 40.76 1.07
CA TRP A 279 -2.49 40.16 0.06
C TRP A 279 -3.12 38.89 -0.51
N ILE A 280 -2.72 38.53 -1.73
CA ILE A 280 -3.01 37.21 -2.28
C ILE A 280 -2.16 36.19 -1.51
N ALA A 281 -2.84 35.22 -0.91
CA ALA A 281 -2.25 34.14 -0.12
C ALA A 281 -2.01 32.86 -0.95
N ALA A 282 -2.87 32.60 -1.95
CA ALA A 282 -2.74 31.45 -2.82
C ALA A 282 -3.37 31.71 -4.18
N VAL A 283 -2.71 31.26 -5.25
CA VAL A 283 -3.24 31.21 -6.61
C VAL A 283 -3.54 29.75 -6.95
N ASN A 284 -4.81 29.34 -6.81
CA ASN A 284 -5.20 27.93 -6.92
C ASN A 284 -5.54 27.52 -8.36
N SER A 285 -6.18 28.41 -9.13
CA SER A 285 -6.47 28.24 -10.56
C SER A 285 -6.67 29.60 -11.24
N SER A 286 -6.99 29.60 -12.54
CA SER A 286 -7.30 30.82 -13.31
C SER A 286 -8.48 31.63 -12.77
N ALA A 287 -9.38 31.00 -12.00
CA ALA A 287 -10.57 31.62 -11.43
C ALA A 287 -10.76 31.32 -9.93
N SER A 288 -9.71 30.88 -9.24
CA SER A 288 -9.76 30.58 -7.81
C SER A 288 -8.48 31.02 -7.13
N ILE A 289 -8.61 31.94 -6.18
CA ILE A 289 -7.50 32.42 -5.35
C ILE A 289 -7.93 32.45 -3.89
N THR A 290 -6.98 32.65 -2.99
CA THR A 290 -7.21 32.90 -1.57
C THR A 290 -6.50 34.18 -1.19
N ILE A 291 -7.18 35.04 -0.45
CA ILE A 291 -6.61 36.29 0.09
C ILE A 291 -6.46 36.18 1.60
N SER A 292 -5.49 36.91 2.15
CA SER A 292 -5.24 37.00 3.59
C SER A 292 -4.83 38.41 3.99
N GLY A 293 -5.10 38.81 5.24
CA GLY A 293 -4.75 40.13 5.72
C GLY A 293 -5.43 40.48 7.03
N ASP A 294 -5.45 41.78 7.35
CA ASP A 294 -6.21 42.32 8.49
C ASP A 294 -7.71 41.93 8.35
N SER A 295 -8.36 41.61 9.48
CA SER A 295 -9.73 41.09 9.46
C SER A 295 -10.76 42.06 8.87
N ASP A 296 -10.56 43.38 8.97
CA ASP A 296 -11.48 44.38 8.44
C ASP A 296 -11.41 44.56 6.91
N PRO A 297 -10.24 44.70 6.24
CA PRO A 297 -10.12 44.58 4.78
C PRO A 297 -10.73 43.30 4.23
N ILE A 298 -10.45 42.15 4.86
CA ILE A 298 -10.97 40.87 4.38
C ILE A 298 -12.50 40.84 4.42
N HIS A 299 -13.12 41.46 5.43
CA HIS A 299 -14.56 41.59 5.51
C HIS A 299 -15.14 42.56 4.46
N GLN A 300 -14.46 43.68 4.21
CA GLN A 300 -14.86 44.64 3.17
C GLN A 300 -14.74 44.04 1.76
N ILE A 301 -13.63 43.38 1.45
CA ILE A 301 -13.42 42.68 0.17
C ILE A 301 -14.48 41.58 0.00
N GLN A 302 -14.82 40.85 1.07
CA GLN A 302 -15.90 39.86 1.02
C GLN A 302 -17.23 40.50 0.61
N ALA A 303 -17.59 41.66 1.17
CA ALA A 303 -18.82 42.37 0.82
C ALA A 303 -18.81 42.85 -0.63
N VAL A 304 -17.71 43.45 -1.09
CA VAL A 304 -17.55 43.90 -2.49
C VAL A 304 -17.74 42.73 -3.47
N LEU A 305 -17.07 41.60 -3.23
CA LEU A 305 -17.16 40.43 -4.10
C LEU A 305 -18.55 39.76 -4.04
N GLN A 306 -19.24 39.82 -2.90
CA GLN A 306 -20.61 39.32 -2.77
C GLN A 306 -21.59 40.18 -3.57
N ASP A 307 -21.41 41.50 -3.57
CA ASP A 307 -22.20 42.44 -4.40
C ASP A 307 -21.96 42.18 -5.90
N GLU A 308 -20.72 41.83 -6.28
CA GLU A 308 -20.36 41.36 -7.63
C GLU A 308 -20.84 39.94 -7.96
N LYS A 309 -21.50 39.24 -7.01
CA LYS A 309 -21.93 37.84 -7.13
C LYS A 309 -20.80 36.84 -7.39
N LYS A 310 -19.59 37.16 -6.94
CA LYS A 310 -18.44 36.25 -6.96
C LYS A 310 -18.48 35.30 -5.76
N PHE A 311 -17.93 34.10 -5.94
CA PHE A 311 -17.82 33.13 -4.85
C PHE A 311 -16.90 33.68 -3.75
N THR A 312 -17.35 33.61 -2.50
CA THR A 312 -16.55 33.94 -1.32
C THR A 312 -16.82 32.94 -0.20
N ARG A 313 -15.75 32.45 0.45
CA ARG A 313 -15.87 31.57 1.63
C ARG A 313 -14.76 31.89 2.62
N ARG A 314 -15.16 32.35 3.82
CA ARG A 314 -14.22 32.60 4.90
C ARG A 314 -13.61 31.30 5.38
N LEU A 315 -12.29 31.25 5.47
CA LEU A 315 -11.57 30.09 5.96
C LEU A 315 -11.59 30.07 7.49
N LYS A 316 -11.66 28.87 8.08
CA LYS A 316 -11.70 28.69 9.54
C LYS A 316 -10.29 28.77 10.13
N VAL A 317 -9.71 29.96 10.07
CA VAL A 317 -8.40 30.31 10.62
C VAL A 317 -8.48 31.66 11.30
N ASP A 318 -7.73 31.83 12.38
CA ASP A 318 -7.62 33.03 13.21
C ASP A 318 -6.37 33.87 12.85
N ARG A 319 -5.64 33.46 11.79
CA ARG A 319 -4.39 34.06 11.32
C ARG A 319 -4.42 34.28 9.82
N ALA A 320 -3.69 35.29 9.36
CA ALA A 320 -3.48 35.60 7.94
C ALA A 320 -2.21 34.90 7.43
N TYR A 321 -2.28 33.60 7.14
CA TYR A 321 -1.15 32.86 6.56
C TYR A 321 -0.83 33.36 5.15
N HIS A 322 0.45 33.24 4.74
CA HIS A 322 0.94 33.71 3.43
C HIS A 322 0.78 35.22 3.24
N SER A 323 1.13 35.97 4.28
CA SER A 323 1.16 37.43 4.30
C SER A 323 2.25 37.94 5.23
N PRO A 324 2.55 39.26 5.19
CA PRO A 324 3.46 39.89 6.15
C PRO A 324 3.11 39.67 7.62
N HIS A 325 1.86 39.34 7.98
CA HIS A 325 1.50 38.95 9.35
C HIS A 325 2.33 37.77 9.86
N MET A 326 2.84 36.92 8.96
CA MET A 326 3.64 35.76 9.34
C MET A 326 5.10 36.09 9.71
N LEU A 327 5.58 37.30 9.38
CA LEU A 327 6.95 37.73 9.68
C LEU A 327 7.22 37.75 11.19
N SER A 328 6.22 38.11 12.00
CA SER A 328 6.32 38.16 13.47
C SER A 328 6.64 36.78 14.07
N TYR A 329 6.27 35.68 13.41
CA TYR A 329 6.52 34.31 13.87
C TYR A 329 7.78 33.68 13.27
N SER A 330 8.33 34.28 12.21
CA SER A 330 9.42 33.70 11.42
C SER A 330 10.72 33.48 12.22
N SER A 331 11.00 34.36 13.19
CA SER A 331 12.22 34.28 14.01
C SER A 331 12.23 33.09 14.97
N GLU A 332 11.10 32.81 15.63
CA GLU A 332 10.92 31.65 16.50
C GLU A 332 10.92 30.35 15.69
N TYR A 333 10.21 30.34 14.55
CA TYR A 333 10.19 29.17 13.68
C TYR A 333 11.58 28.84 13.10
N THR A 334 12.37 29.86 12.73
CA THR A 334 13.76 29.71 12.31
C THR A 334 14.64 29.13 13.43
N ALA A 335 14.40 29.54 14.69
CA ALA A 335 15.16 29.03 15.83
C ALA A 335 14.86 27.54 16.06
N TYR A 336 13.60 27.12 15.99
CA TYR A 336 13.24 25.70 16.06
C TYR A 336 13.86 24.91 14.90
N GLN A 337 13.76 25.39 13.67
CA GLN A 337 14.35 24.71 12.50
C GLN A 337 15.87 24.56 12.58
N LYS A 338 16.59 25.55 13.09
CA LYS A 338 18.05 25.44 13.30
C LYS A 338 18.41 24.34 14.30
N ASN A 339 17.54 24.11 15.28
CA ASN A 339 17.72 23.04 16.24
C ASN A 339 17.29 21.70 15.65
N MET A 340 16.37 21.65 14.68
CA MET A 340 16.03 20.44 13.96
C MET A 340 17.16 20.09 12.98
N SER A 341 17.88 18.99 13.22
CA SER A 341 18.97 18.55 12.34
C SER A 341 18.44 17.88 11.07
N ILE A 342 17.65 18.62 10.27
CA ILE A 342 16.91 18.13 9.10
C ILE A 342 17.85 17.44 8.11
N GLN A 343 17.59 16.16 7.84
CA GLN A 343 18.36 15.38 6.88
C GLN A 343 17.72 15.47 5.51
N VAL A 344 18.40 16.17 4.59
CA VAL A 344 17.93 16.30 3.21
C VAL A 344 18.55 15.20 2.35
N ASN A 345 17.72 14.46 1.62
CA ASN A 345 18.19 13.45 0.67
C ASN A 345 18.33 14.05 -0.75
N PRO A 346 19.54 14.05 -1.35
CA PRO A 346 19.76 14.62 -2.68
C PRO A 346 19.23 13.73 -3.81
N ALA A 347 19.04 12.44 -3.58
CA ALA A 347 18.55 11.49 -4.58
C ALA A 347 17.04 11.30 -4.44
N SER A 348 16.28 11.77 -5.44
CA SER A 348 14.87 11.43 -5.58
C SER A 348 14.56 11.04 -7.02
N ARG A 349 13.76 9.99 -7.19
CA ARG A 349 13.22 9.57 -8.49
C ARG A 349 11.93 10.31 -8.86
N THR A 350 11.34 11.02 -7.90
CA THR A 350 10.07 11.74 -8.07
C THR A 350 10.37 13.23 -8.18
N GLU A 351 9.81 13.85 -9.21
CA GLU A 351 9.97 15.28 -9.44
C GLU A 351 9.04 16.06 -8.51
N TRP A 352 9.59 17.05 -7.82
CA TRP A 352 8.84 17.91 -6.91
C TRP A 352 8.76 19.32 -7.49
N PHE A 353 7.53 19.79 -7.69
CA PHE A 353 7.23 21.14 -8.14
C PHE A 353 6.80 21.97 -6.94
N SER A 354 7.60 22.98 -6.62
CA SER A 354 7.43 23.80 -5.43
C SER A 354 6.36 24.86 -5.67
N SER A 355 5.36 24.90 -4.80
CA SER A 355 4.33 25.94 -4.79
C SER A 355 4.82 27.24 -4.14
N VAL A 356 5.96 27.22 -3.43
CA VAL A 356 6.61 28.44 -2.92
C VAL A 356 7.27 29.24 -4.05
N SER A 357 7.85 28.55 -5.04
CA SER A 357 8.60 29.16 -6.13
C SER A 357 7.89 29.11 -7.48
N GLY A 358 6.89 28.25 -7.65
CA GLY A 358 6.19 28.02 -8.92
C GLY A 358 7.00 27.25 -9.96
N GLU A 359 8.13 26.65 -9.56
CA GLU A 359 9.14 26.07 -10.46
C GLU A 359 9.58 24.66 -10.02
N HIS A 360 10.27 23.94 -10.91
CA HIS A 360 10.86 22.62 -10.59
C HIS A 360 11.95 22.74 -9.52
N ASN A 361 11.86 21.90 -8.49
CA ASN A 361 12.67 22.01 -7.29
C ASN A 361 13.99 21.22 -7.37
N SER A 362 14.82 21.50 -8.39
CA SER A 362 16.11 20.80 -8.59
C SER A 362 17.27 21.36 -7.77
N ALA A 363 17.12 22.53 -7.12
CA ALA A 363 18.25 23.30 -6.57
C ALA A 363 18.22 23.59 -5.04
N LEU A 364 17.25 23.10 -4.27
CA LEU A 364 17.01 23.59 -2.89
C LEU A 364 17.63 22.75 -1.76
N HIS A 365 18.66 21.94 -2.03
CA HIS A 365 19.19 20.99 -1.04
C HIS A 365 19.55 21.63 0.32
N ASP A 366 20.15 22.83 0.32
CA ASP A 366 20.48 23.54 1.55
C ASP A 366 19.36 24.44 2.08
N GLU A 367 18.44 24.91 1.22
CA GLU A 367 17.31 25.74 1.65
C GLU A 367 16.25 24.92 2.42
N LEU A 368 16.14 23.62 2.12
CA LEU A 368 15.25 22.69 2.84
C LEU A 368 15.65 22.47 4.31
N LYS A 369 16.85 22.92 4.73
CA LYS A 369 17.28 22.92 6.13
C LYS A 369 16.72 24.09 6.94
N GLY A 370 15.89 24.94 6.36
CA GLY A 370 15.21 26.02 7.09
C GLY A 370 14.62 27.12 6.22
N PRO A 371 15.44 27.88 5.47
CA PRO A 371 14.98 29.09 4.75
C PRO A 371 13.76 28.89 3.86
N TYR A 372 13.68 27.75 3.18
CA TYR A 372 12.56 27.39 2.31
C TYR A 372 11.22 27.39 3.05
N TRP A 373 11.21 26.84 4.26
CA TRP A 373 9.99 26.65 5.05
C TRP A 373 9.48 27.94 5.70
N ILE A 374 10.37 28.91 5.89
CA ILE A 374 9.98 30.29 6.23
C ILE A 374 9.29 30.94 5.02
N GLY A 375 9.86 30.76 3.82
CA GLY A 375 9.23 31.17 2.56
C GLY A 375 7.85 30.54 2.37
N ASN A 376 7.70 29.24 2.63
CA ASN A 376 6.42 28.53 2.58
C ASN A 376 5.36 29.06 3.57
N LEU A 377 5.76 29.76 4.65
CA LEU A 377 4.82 30.33 5.61
C LEU A 377 4.35 31.74 5.22
N ILE A 378 5.20 32.49 4.51
CA ILE A 378 5.05 33.93 4.28
C ILE A 378 4.63 34.23 2.84
N ASN A 379 5.22 33.55 1.86
CA ASN A 379 5.02 33.84 0.45
C ASN A 379 3.69 33.26 -0.05
N PRO A 380 3.09 33.87 -1.09
CA PRO A 380 1.90 33.31 -1.72
C PRO A 380 2.14 31.89 -2.25
N VAL A 381 1.13 31.03 -2.11
CA VAL A 381 1.15 29.68 -2.67
C VAL A 381 0.85 29.74 -4.17
N LEU A 382 1.86 29.55 -5.01
CA LEU A 382 1.82 29.54 -6.47
C LEU A 382 1.40 28.15 -7.01
N PHE A 383 0.22 27.66 -6.56
CA PHE A 383 -0.22 26.30 -6.84
C PHE A 383 -0.57 26.09 -8.32
N LYS A 384 -1.28 27.04 -8.95
CA LYS A 384 -1.58 27.01 -10.40
C LYS A 384 -0.29 26.85 -11.21
N GLN A 385 0.72 27.67 -10.91
CA GLN A 385 1.99 27.70 -11.61
C GLN A 385 2.74 26.37 -11.45
N ALA A 386 2.75 25.79 -10.24
CA ALA A 386 3.36 24.50 -9.99
C ALA A 386 2.68 23.37 -10.80
N VAL A 387 1.35 23.39 -10.94
CA VAL A 387 0.61 22.42 -11.77
C VAL A 387 0.89 22.60 -13.26
N GLU A 388 0.91 23.84 -13.76
CA GLU A 388 1.27 24.17 -15.15
C GLU A 388 2.68 23.70 -15.48
N LYS A 389 3.63 23.95 -14.57
CA LYS A 389 5.03 23.56 -14.73
C LYS A 389 5.21 22.04 -14.71
N ALA A 390 4.54 21.33 -13.80
CA ALA A 390 4.54 19.88 -13.75
C ALA A 390 4.03 19.27 -15.07
N TRP A 391 2.94 19.82 -15.62
CA TRP A 391 2.39 19.35 -16.88
C TRP A 391 3.34 19.57 -18.06
N SER A 392 3.99 20.75 -18.12
CA SER A 392 4.93 21.09 -19.17
C SER A 392 6.19 20.22 -19.16
N ASP A 393 6.74 19.97 -17.97
CA ASP A 393 8.06 19.32 -17.85
C ASP A 393 7.97 17.79 -17.82
N SER A 394 6.91 17.22 -17.23
CA SER A 394 6.82 15.77 -16.96
C SER A 394 5.52 15.13 -17.44
N GLY A 395 4.59 15.91 -18.01
CA GLY A 395 3.34 15.42 -18.57
C GLY A 395 3.50 14.75 -19.95
N PRO A 396 2.43 14.15 -20.49
CA PRO A 396 1.11 14.01 -19.87
C PRO A 396 1.08 12.92 -18.79
N PHE A 397 0.29 13.16 -17.74
CA PHE A 397 0.08 12.18 -16.66
C PHE A 397 -1.16 11.31 -16.90
N ASP A 398 -1.29 10.20 -16.18
CA ASP A 398 -2.46 9.31 -16.27
C ASP A 398 -3.62 9.76 -15.36
N MET A 399 -3.30 10.28 -14.17
CA MET A 399 -4.24 10.62 -13.10
C MET A 399 -3.58 11.55 -12.08
N ALA A 400 -4.39 12.34 -11.36
CA ALA A 400 -3.99 13.06 -10.16
C ALA A 400 -4.61 12.40 -8.91
N VAL A 401 -3.80 12.29 -7.85
CA VAL A 401 -4.20 11.74 -6.55
C VAL A 401 -4.06 12.84 -5.50
N GLU A 402 -5.16 13.20 -4.84
CA GLU A 402 -5.18 14.16 -3.73
C GLU A 402 -4.90 13.45 -2.41
N ILE A 403 -3.82 13.88 -1.75
CA ILE A 403 -3.38 13.36 -0.46
C ILE A 403 -3.73 14.39 0.61
N GLY A 404 -4.66 14.02 1.48
CA GLY A 404 -5.13 14.89 2.56
C GLY A 404 -6.35 14.30 3.25
N PRO A 405 -6.79 14.87 4.38
CA PRO A 405 -7.97 14.39 5.11
C PRO A 405 -9.30 14.69 4.39
N HIS A 406 -9.27 15.50 3.33
CA HIS A 406 -10.43 15.84 2.51
C HIS A 406 -9.98 16.38 1.15
N ALA A 407 -10.78 16.13 0.11
CA ALA A 407 -10.70 16.78 -1.20
C ALA A 407 -10.89 18.31 -1.14
N ALA A 408 -9.81 19.07 -1.04
CA ALA A 408 -9.79 20.52 -1.04
C ALA A 408 -9.38 21.12 -2.41
N LEU A 409 -8.64 20.38 -3.24
CA LEU A 409 -7.96 20.89 -4.43
C LEU A 409 -8.49 20.31 -5.75
N LYS A 410 -9.42 19.35 -5.71
CA LYS A 410 -10.05 18.77 -6.90
C LYS A 410 -10.51 19.80 -7.94
N ALA A 411 -11.34 20.77 -7.54
CA ALA A 411 -11.88 21.74 -8.48
C ALA A 411 -10.79 22.67 -9.08
N PRO A 412 -9.89 23.27 -8.28
CA PRO A 412 -8.76 24.03 -8.83
C PRO A 412 -7.88 23.23 -9.80
N VAL A 413 -7.47 22.01 -9.45
CA VAL A 413 -6.61 21.19 -10.33
C VAL A 413 -7.33 20.85 -11.63
N GLN A 414 -8.61 20.46 -11.56
CA GLN A 414 -9.40 20.18 -12.76
C GLN A 414 -9.50 21.40 -13.68
N GLN A 415 -9.67 22.60 -13.13
CA GLN A 415 -9.70 23.83 -13.91
C GLN A 415 -8.35 24.11 -14.58
N VAL A 416 -7.24 24.03 -13.85
CA VAL A 416 -5.91 24.28 -14.42
C VAL A 416 -5.60 23.30 -15.55
N ILE A 417 -5.88 22.00 -15.36
CA ILE A 417 -5.62 21.01 -16.42
C ILE A 417 -6.57 21.18 -17.61
N GLN A 418 -7.82 21.58 -17.37
CA GLN A 418 -8.77 21.92 -18.43
C GLN A 418 -8.28 23.13 -19.25
N ASP A 419 -7.72 24.15 -18.59
CA ASP A 419 -7.15 25.33 -19.26
C ASP A 419 -5.93 24.96 -20.12
N ILE A 420 -5.09 24.02 -19.65
CA ILE A 420 -3.89 23.56 -20.39
C ILE A 420 -4.27 22.64 -21.56
N THR A 421 -5.20 21.70 -21.35
CA THR A 421 -5.42 20.56 -22.26
C THR A 421 -6.72 20.60 -23.05
N GLY A 422 -7.66 21.47 -22.68
CA GLY A 422 -9.00 21.52 -23.25
C GLY A 422 -9.91 20.35 -22.85
N ARG A 423 -9.49 19.46 -21.94
CA ARG A 423 -10.28 18.32 -21.47
C ARG A 423 -10.12 18.04 -19.98
N GLY A 424 -11.12 17.37 -19.40
CA GLY A 424 -11.08 16.91 -18.03
C GLY A 424 -10.01 15.84 -17.80
N PHE A 425 -9.51 15.77 -16.58
CA PHE A 425 -8.42 14.89 -16.17
C PHE A 425 -8.85 13.95 -15.04
N PRO A 426 -8.49 12.66 -15.07
CA PRO A 426 -8.79 11.73 -13.99
C PRO A 426 -8.23 12.24 -12.66
N TYR A 427 -9.09 12.32 -11.65
CA TYR A 427 -8.77 12.87 -10.33
C TYR A 427 -9.43 12.05 -9.24
N VAL A 428 -8.66 11.66 -8.24
CA VAL A 428 -9.13 10.91 -7.08
C VAL A 428 -8.62 11.54 -5.79
N ALA A 429 -9.44 11.57 -4.75
CA ALA A 429 -9.02 11.94 -3.40
C ALA A 429 -9.14 10.71 -2.51
N LEU A 430 -8.17 10.50 -1.62
CA LEU A 430 -8.15 9.30 -0.79
C LEU A 430 -9.09 9.37 0.41
N LEU A 431 -9.37 10.58 0.91
CA LEU A 431 -10.29 10.79 2.03
C LEU A 431 -11.26 11.93 1.71
N GLN A 432 -12.46 11.83 2.25
CA GLN A 432 -13.51 12.82 2.07
C GLN A 432 -14.22 13.11 3.39
N GLN A 433 -14.31 14.41 3.74
CA GLN A 433 -14.98 14.85 4.96
C GLN A 433 -16.43 14.33 5.01
N GLY A 434 -16.77 13.67 6.13
CA GLY A 434 -18.10 13.12 6.37
C GLY A 434 -18.34 11.71 5.81
N MET A 435 -17.34 11.12 5.15
CA MET A 435 -17.37 9.73 4.69
C MET A 435 -16.55 8.82 5.61
N ASN A 436 -16.76 7.50 5.51
CA ASN A 436 -15.90 6.54 6.18
C ASN A 436 -14.51 6.52 5.50
N ASP A 437 -13.44 6.63 6.30
CA ASP A 437 -12.07 6.73 5.78
C ASP A 437 -11.62 5.45 5.06
N LEU A 438 -12.01 4.26 5.54
CA LEU A 438 -11.67 2.99 4.91
C LEU A 438 -12.39 2.81 3.58
N GLU A 439 -13.67 3.20 3.50
CA GLU A 439 -14.44 3.18 2.26
C GLU A 439 -13.86 4.16 1.24
N SER A 440 -13.57 5.40 1.67
CA SER A 440 -12.97 6.43 0.80
C SER A 440 -11.61 5.99 0.26
N LEU A 441 -10.78 5.39 1.12
CA LEU A 441 -9.47 4.86 0.72
C LEU A 441 -9.64 3.69 -0.25
N ALA A 442 -10.55 2.74 0.02
CA ALA A 442 -10.80 1.60 -0.85
C ALA A 442 -11.31 2.04 -2.24
N ASP A 443 -12.23 2.99 -2.30
CA ASP A 443 -12.71 3.60 -3.54
C ASP A 443 -11.58 4.33 -4.28
N GLY A 444 -10.74 5.04 -3.53
CA GLY A 444 -9.56 5.72 -4.06
C GLY A 444 -8.57 4.76 -4.71
N MET A 445 -8.23 3.69 -3.99
CA MET A 445 -7.36 2.61 -4.46
C MET A 445 -7.95 1.86 -5.65
N GLY A 446 -9.27 1.59 -5.63
CA GLY A 446 -9.98 0.99 -6.76
C GLY A 446 -9.93 1.87 -8.00
N SER A 447 -10.07 3.19 -7.84
CA SER A 447 -9.93 4.15 -8.94
C SER A 447 -8.52 4.14 -9.51
N ILE A 448 -7.48 4.18 -8.67
CA ILE A 448 -6.07 4.09 -9.11
C ILE A 448 -5.83 2.78 -9.86
N ALA A 449 -6.25 1.65 -9.29
CA ALA A 449 -6.10 0.34 -9.90
C ALA A 449 -6.79 0.25 -11.27
N SER A 450 -7.98 0.84 -11.42
CA SER A 450 -8.73 0.86 -12.68
C SER A 450 -8.02 1.60 -13.82
N HIS A 451 -7.07 2.49 -13.49
CA HIS A 451 -6.24 3.20 -14.46
C HIS A 451 -4.93 2.46 -14.81
N SER A 452 -4.60 1.38 -14.11
CA SER A 452 -3.44 0.54 -14.46
C SER A 452 -3.63 -0.11 -15.83
N ARG A 453 -2.54 -0.22 -16.62
CA ARG A 453 -2.56 -0.95 -17.91
C ARG A 453 -3.11 -2.38 -17.75
N TYR A 454 -2.76 -3.03 -16.64
CA TYR A 454 -3.21 -4.37 -16.32
C TYR A 454 -4.73 -4.44 -16.23
N VAL A 455 -5.36 -3.59 -15.41
CA VAL A 455 -6.82 -3.59 -15.20
C VAL A 455 -7.57 -3.01 -16.40
N ARG A 456 -7.06 -1.98 -17.08
CA ARG A 456 -7.68 -1.44 -18.32
C ARG A 456 -7.78 -2.48 -19.44
N ALA A 457 -6.90 -3.47 -19.44
CA ALA A 457 -6.95 -4.58 -20.37
C ALA A 457 -8.02 -5.64 -19.99
N PHE A 458 -8.68 -5.59 -18.82
CA PHE A 458 -9.75 -6.53 -18.44
C PHE A 458 -11.11 -6.23 -19.10
N PRO A 459 -11.64 -4.99 -19.08
CA PRO A 459 -12.95 -4.68 -19.68
C PRO A 459 -12.99 -4.81 -21.21
N HIS A 460 -11.84 -4.66 -21.87
CA HIS A 460 -11.72 -4.68 -23.34
C HIS A 460 -11.27 -6.03 -23.90
N ARG A 461 -11.39 -7.11 -23.13
CA ARG A 461 -11.03 -8.47 -23.59
C ARG A 461 -12.00 -8.94 -24.66
N SER A 462 -11.49 -9.18 -25.87
CA SER A 462 -12.25 -9.83 -26.94
C SER A 462 -12.36 -11.35 -26.75
N ASP A 463 -11.38 -11.96 -26.07
CA ASP A 463 -11.23 -13.42 -26.00
C ASP A 463 -11.71 -13.98 -24.65
N LYS A 464 -12.52 -15.05 -24.72
CA LYS A 464 -12.90 -15.86 -23.56
C LYS A 464 -11.65 -16.48 -22.94
N ALA A 465 -11.57 -16.52 -21.60
CA ALA A 465 -10.50 -17.20 -20.88
C ALA A 465 -10.36 -18.64 -21.40
N HIS A 466 -9.14 -19.04 -21.75
CA HIS A 466 -8.90 -20.43 -22.14
C HIS A 466 -8.88 -21.30 -20.89
N GLU A 467 -9.46 -22.51 -20.96
CA GLU A 467 -9.61 -23.42 -19.82
C GLU A 467 -8.29 -23.77 -19.11
N LEU A 468 -7.22 -24.03 -19.87
CA LEU A 468 -5.89 -24.29 -19.30
C LEU A 468 -5.00 -23.06 -19.14
N LEU A 469 -4.95 -22.17 -20.15
CA LEU A 469 -4.03 -21.03 -20.16
C LEU A 469 -4.56 -19.84 -19.35
N GLY A 470 -5.87 -19.71 -19.14
CA GLY A 470 -6.47 -18.51 -18.59
C GLY A 470 -6.36 -17.32 -19.54
N HIS A 471 -5.75 -16.23 -19.09
CA HIS A 471 -5.69 -14.96 -19.81
C HIS A 471 -4.27 -14.61 -20.25
N LEU A 472 -4.12 -14.19 -21.50
CA LEU A 472 -2.90 -13.55 -21.97
C LEU A 472 -2.70 -12.23 -21.22
N THR A 473 -1.50 -12.01 -20.69
CA THR A 473 -1.20 -10.84 -19.87
C THR A 473 -0.74 -9.66 -20.74
N PRO A 474 -1.05 -8.40 -20.38
CA PRO A 474 -0.72 -7.23 -21.21
C PRO A 474 0.77 -6.93 -21.36
N ASP A 475 1.62 -7.57 -20.55
CA ASP A 475 3.09 -7.55 -20.64
C ASP A 475 3.65 -8.51 -21.70
N SER A 476 2.79 -9.25 -22.41
CA SER A 476 3.19 -10.10 -23.54
C SER A 476 3.69 -9.28 -24.73
N SER A 477 4.63 -9.85 -25.47
CA SER A 477 5.26 -9.32 -26.68
C SER A 477 5.33 -10.39 -27.78
N ASP A 478 5.94 -10.06 -28.92
CA ASP A 478 6.17 -11.00 -30.02
C ASP A 478 7.26 -12.05 -29.72
N ARG A 479 8.13 -11.77 -28.75
CA ARG A 479 9.24 -12.65 -28.32
C ARG A 479 8.98 -13.39 -27.01
N GLU A 480 8.04 -12.90 -26.21
CA GLU A 480 7.66 -13.51 -24.93
C GLU A 480 6.15 -13.38 -24.76
N MET A 481 5.43 -14.49 -24.67
CA MET A 481 4.01 -14.50 -24.40
C MET A 481 3.77 -15.10 -23.02
N ARG A 482 2.94 -14.45 -22.22
CA ARG A 482 2.64 -14.89 -20.85
C ARG A 482 1.15 -14.98 -20.63
N TRP A 483 0.73 -16.08 -20.04
CA TRP A 483 -0.64 -16.31 -19.62
C TRP A 483 -0.69 -16.51 -18.12
N ARG A 484 -1.77 -16.05 -17.50
CA ARG A 484 -2.05 -16.20 -16.09
C ARG A 484 -3.43 -16.81 -15.91
N HIS A 485 -3.49 -17.84 -15.07
CA HIS A 485 -4.72 -18.54 -14.72
C HIS A 485 -4.76 -18.84 -13.24
N SER A 486 -5.96 -19.04 -12.71
CA SER A 486 -6.20 -19.51 -11.34
C SER A 486 -6.97 -20.81 -11.49
N ILE A 487 -6.27 -21.94 -11.37
CA ILE A 487 -6.86 -23.26 -11.64
C ILE A 487 -7.58 -23.73 -10.39
N CYS A 488 -8.88 -24.01 -10.52
CA CYS A 488 -9.72 -24.56 -9.47
C CYS A 488 -10.29 -25.91 -9.93
N PRO A 489 -10.10 -27.01 -9.17
CA PRO A 489 -10.68 -28.31 -9.52
C PRO A 489 -12.21 -28.29 -9.71
N LYS A 490 -12.93 -27.37 -9.06
CA LYS A 490 -14.39 -27.18 -9.25
C LYS A 490 -14.75 -26.53 -10.59
N GLU A 491 -13.84 -25.73 -11.16
CA GLU A 491 -14.06 -25.02 -12.42
C GLU A 491 -13.57 -25.80 -13.64
N VAL A 492 -12.67 -26.77 -13.43
CA VAL A 492 -12.12 -27.66 -14.47
C VAL A 492 -12.67 -29.07 -14.26
N PRO A 493 -13.81 -29.45 -14.89
CA PRO A 493 -14.61 -30.60 -14.47
C PRO A 493 -13.87 -31.94 -14.51
N TRP A 494 -12.95 -32.11 -15.45
CA TRP A 494 -12.19 -33.35 -15.61
C TRP A 494 -11.03 -33.49 -14.62
N LEU A 495 -10.54 -32.40 -14.03
CA LEU A 495 -9.30 -32.40 -13.23
C LEU A 495 -9.38 -33.31 -12.00
N SER A 496 -10.55 -33.33 -11.34
CA SER A 496 -10.84 -34.22 -10.20
C SER A 496 -10.73 -35.72 -10.54
N GLY A 497 -10.78 -36.07 -11.84
CA GLY A 497 -10.65 -37.43 -12.32
C GLY A 497 -9.23 -38.00 -12.27
N HIS A 498 -8.21 -37.16 -12.12
CA HIS A 498 -6.81 -37.59 -12.04
C HIS A 498 -6.30 -37.50 -10.61
N ARG A 499 -6.49 -38.58 -9.84
CA ARG A 499 -6.04 -38.71 -8.46
C ARG A 499 -4.93 -39.74 -8.34
N VAL A 500 -3.90 -39.39 -7.57
CA VAL A 500 -2.78 -40.28 -7.26
C VAL A 500 -2.49 -40.16 -5.76
N GLN A 501 -2.44 -41.30 -5.06
CA GLN A 501 -2.25 -41.33 -3.59
C GLN A 501 -3.24 -40.45 -2.83
N GLY A 502 -4.52 -40.49 -3.20
CA GLY A 502 -5.59 -39.71 -2.58
C GLY A 502 -5.62 -38.21 -2.90
N GLN A 503 -4.67 -37.67 -3.68
CA GLN A 503 -4.62 -36.25 -4.02
C GLN A 503 -4.98 -36.00 -5.49
N THR A 504 -5.69 -34.91 -5.76
CA THR A 504 -5.91 -34.43 -7.13
C THR A 504 -4.61 -33.79 -7.63
N ILE A 505 -4.10 -34.31 -8.76
CA ILE A 505 -2.83 -33.86 -9.34
C ILE A 505 -3.08 -33.29 -10.73
N TYR A 506 -2.55 -32.11 -11.01
CA TYR A 506 -2.49 -31.57 -12.37
C TYR A 506 -1.56 -32.43 -13.22
N THR A 507 -2.13 -33.04 -14.26
CA THR A 507 -1.48 -34.16 -14.95
C THR A 507 -0.28 -33.69 -15.77
N GLY A 508 0.72 -34.57 -15.96
CA GLY A 508 1.82 -34.29 -16.88
C GLY A 508 1.31 -33.95 -18.28
N ALA A 509 0.27 -34.66 -18.71
CA ALA A 509 -0.41 -34.42 -19.97
C ALA A 509 -1.05 -33.02 -20.05
N ALA A 510 -1.61 -32.50 -18.95
CA ALA A 510 -2.21 -31.17 -18.92
C ALA A 510 -1.16 -30.07 -19.14
N PHE A 511 0.06 -30.20 -18.62
CA PHE A 511 1.15 -29.27 -18.96
C PHE A 511 1.45 -29.28 -20.46
N ILE A 512 1.55 -30.46 -21.06
CA ILE A 512 1.86 -30.62 -22.49
C ILE A 512 0.75 -30.00 -23.35
N VAL A 513 -0.51 -30.30 -23.06
CA VAL A 513 -1.66 -29.71 -23.76
C VAL A 513 -1.67 -28.19 -23.59
N THR A 514 -1.28 -27.67 -22.44
CA THR A 514 -1.13 -26.22 -22.22
C THR A 514 -0.10 -25.61 -23.18
N VAL A 515 1.04 -26.28 -23.40
CA VAL A 515 2.03 -25.84 -24.41
C VAL A 515 1.45 -25.87 -25.82
N VAL A 516 0.73 -26.94 -26.18
CA VAL A 516 0.12 -27.11 -27.51
C VAL A 516 -0.90 -25.99 -27.78
N GLU A 517 -1.78 -25.70 -26.82
CA GLU A 517 -2.76 -24.61 -26.95
C GLU A 517 -2.08 -23.23 -26.98
N ALA A 518 -0.99 -23.03 -26.24
CA ALA A 518 -0.22 -21.79 -26.30
C ALA A 518 0.43 -21.59 -27.68
N CYS A 519 0.95 -22.67 -28.27
CA CYS A 519 1.50 -22.67 -29.63
C CYS A 519 0.43 -22.29 -30.66
N LEU A 520 -0.79 -22.84 -30.55
CA LEU A 520 -1.91 -22.49 -31.42
C LEU A 520 -2.32 -21.02 -31.27
N LYS A 521 -2.33 -20.49 -30.04
CA LYS A 521 -2.60 -19.07 -29.77
C LYS A 521 -1.50 -18.16 -30.33
N LEU A 522 -0.23 -18.56 -30.26
CA LEU A 522 0.89 -17.84 -30.86
C LEU A 522 0.79 -17.76 -32.39
N THR A 523 0.29 -18.80 -33.05
CA THR A 523 0.11 -18.82 -34.52
C THR A 523 -1.12 -18.07 -35.01
N GLY A 524 -2.11 -17.82 -34.13
CA GLY A 524 -3.36 -17.18 -34.51
C GLY A 524 -4.12 -17.99 -35.56
N GLU A 525 -4.37 -17.41 -36.73
CA GLU A 525 -5.07 -18.05 -37.85
C GLU A 525 -4.15 -18.79 -38.83
N GLN A 526 -2.82 -18.78 -38.61
CA GLN A 526 -1.90 -19.47 -39.51
C GLN A 526 -2.10 -20.99 -39.45
N PRO A 527 -2.15 -21.68 -40.59
CA PRO A 527 -2.30 -23.13 -40.60
C PRO A 527 -1.06 -23.79 -39.99
N VAL A 528 -1.30 -24.63 -39.00
CA VAL A 528 -0.27 -25.43 -38.34
C VAL A 528 -0.33 -26.84 -38.91
N SER A 529 0.81 -27.46 -39.19
CA SER A 529 0.91 -28.84 -39.65
C SER A 529 1.31 -29.80 -38.52
N LEU A 530 2.25 -29.39 -37.68
CA LEU A 530 2.78 -30.20 -36.59
C LEU A 530 3.26 -29.30 -35.44
N ILE A 531 2.97 -29.71 -34.21
CA ILE A 531 3.53 -29.12 -32.99
C ILE A 531 4.41 -30.17 -32.32
N GLU A 532 5.68 -29.83 -32.09
CA GLU A 532 6.62 -30.63 -31.33
C GLU A 532 6.85 -29.94 -29.96
N VAL A 533 6.67 -30.68 -28.88
CA VAL A 533 7.08 -30.28 -27.53
C VAL A 533 8.26 -31.16 -27.15
N LEU A 534 9.41 -30.54 -26.87
CA LEU A 534 10.72 -31.19 -26.80
C LEU A 534 11.35 -30.97 -25.42
N ASP A 535 12.12 -31.95 -24.96
CA ASP A 535 12.89 -31.91 -23.70
C ASP A 535 12.06 -31.40 -22.51
N ILE A 536 10.92 -32.06 -22.29
CA ILE A 536 9.93 -31.66 -21.29
C ILE A 536 10.40 -32.15 -19.93
N VAL A 537 10.77 -31.22 -19.06
CA VAL A 537 11.15 -31.51 -17.67
C VAL A 537 9.99 -31.12 -16.77
N MET A 538 9.49 -32.06 -15.96
CA MET A 538 8.46 -31.82 -14.95
C MET A 538 9.11 -31.96 -13.57
N GLY A 539 9.54 -30.83 -13.02
CA GLY A 539 10.30 -30.79 -11.76
C GLY A 539 9.43 -31.05 -10.53
N GLN A 540 8.16 -30.63 -10.58
CA GLN A 540 7.25 -30.81 -9.46
C GLN A 540 5.80 -30.94 -9.92
N ALA A 541 5.07 -31.85 -9.28
CA ALA A 541 3.62 -31.95 -9.46
C ALA A 541 2.90 -30.75 -8.83
N LEU A 542 1.87 -30.28 -9.51
CA LEU A 542 0.88 -29.35 -8.96
C LEU A 542 -0.25 -30.16 -8.33
N THR A 543 -0.39 -30.04 -7.01
CA THR A 543 -1.34 -30.77 -6.17
C THR A 543 -2.37 -29.80 -5.62
N PHE A 544 -3.61 -30.27 -5.47
CA PHE A 544 -4.70 -29.50 -4.86
C PHE A 544 -5.09 -30.11 -3.52
N ASP A 545 -5.23 -29.27 -2.49
CA ASP A 545 -5.72 -29.66 -1.18
C ASP A 545 -7.26 -29.75 -1.16
N GLU A 546 -7.84 -30.38 -0.12
CA GLU A 546 -9.29 -30.65 -0.02
C GLU A 546 -10.18 -29.38 -0.04
N ASP A 547 -9.63 -28.20 0.26
CA ASP A 547 -10.37 -26.93 0.26
C ASP A 547 -10.74 -26.45 -1.17
N ASP A 548 -10.21 -27.11 -2.22
CA ASP A 548 -10.35 -26.72 -3.63
C ASP A 548 -9.96 -25.25 -3.87
N ALA A 549 -8.99 -24.74 -3.09
CA ALA A 549 -8.49 -23.39 -3.23
C ALA A 549 -7.89 -23.20 -4.64
N PRO A 550 -8.23 -22.13 -5.34
CA PRO A 550 -7.70 -21.89 -6.67
C PRO A 550 -6.19 -21.61 -6.59
N VAL A 551 -5.41 -22.25 -7.46
CA VAL A 551 -3.95 -22.09 -7.50
C VAL A 551 -3.56 -21.22 -8.68
N GLU A 552 -2.81 -20.13 -8.41
CA GLU A 552 -2.28 -19.28 -9.47
C GLU A 552 -1.21 -20.02 -10.26
N VAL A 553 -1.39 -20.06 -11.58
CA VAL A 553 -0.46 -20.63 -12.55
C VAL A 553 -0.11 -19.58 -13.59
N VAL A 554 1.18 -19.43 -13.86
CA VAL A 554 1.73 -18.57 -14.90
C VAL A 554 2.43 -19.43 -15.92
N PHE A 555 1.94 -19.38 -17.16
CA PHE A 555 2.53 -20.08 -18.29
C PHE A 555 3.21 -19.08 -19.22
N THR A 556 4.44 -19.35 -19.63
CA THR A 556 5.24 -18.45 -20.47
C THR A 556 5.82 -19.19 -21.66
N LEU A 557 5.72 -18.61 -22.85
CA LEU A 557 6.55 -18.92 -24.01
C LEU A 557 7.61 -17.82 -24.13
N SER A 558 8.88 -18.18 -24.20
CA SER A 558 10.02 -17.26 -24.25
C SER A 558 10.94 -17.59 -25.41
N ASP A 559 11.87 -16.69 -25.71
CA ASP A 559 12.86 -16.84 -26.78
C ASP A 559 12.23 -17.23 -28.13
N ILE A 560 11.08 -16.61 -28.45
CA ILE A 560 10.31 -16.98 -29.64
C ILE A 560 11.04 -16.50 -30.89
N GLU A 561 11.45 -17.45 -31.73
CA GLU A 561 12.11 -17.22 -33.00
C GLU A 561 11.22 -17.70 -34.16
N LYS A 562 10.93 -16.79 -35.10
CA LYS A 562 10.16 -17.08 -36.32
C LYS A 562 11.09 -17.15 -37.51
N GLN A 563 11.35 -18.35 -38.02
CA GLN A 563 12.22 -18.56 -39.18
C GLN A 563 11.38 -18.57 -40.46
N GLN A 564 11.48 -17.48 -41.25
CA GLN A 564 10.67 -17.29 -42.46
C GLN A 564 11.00 -18.30 -43.59
N GLU A 565 12.26 -18.74 -43.70
CA GLU A 565 12.69 -19.67 -44.77
C GLU A 565 12.24 -21.12 -44.54
N SER A 566 12.08 -21.52 -43.26
CA SER A 566 11.75 -22.90 -42.87
C SER A 566 10.30 -23.09 -42.44
N SER A 567 9.45 -22.05 -42.55
CA SER A 567 8.05 -22.08 -42.08
C SER A 567 7.93 -22.62 -40.65
N CYS A 568 8.87 -22.23 -39.79
CA CYS A 568 9.06 -22.81 -38.47
C CYS A 568 9.08 -21.72 -37.39
N ILE A 569 8.40 -21.98 -36.27
CA ILE A 569 8.46 -21.17 -35.05
C ILE A 569 9.04 -22.04 -33.94
N MET A 570 9.98 -21.52 -33.15
CA MET A 570 10.56 -22.25 -32.02
C MET A 570 10.79 -21.34 -30.83
N GLY A 571 10.92 -21.93 -29.65
CA GLY A 571 11.21 -21.21 -28.42
C GLY A 571 11.22 -22.14 -27.21
N THR A 572 11.22 -21.54 -26.03
CA THR A 572 11.18 -22.24 -24.75
C THR A 572 9.83 -22.01 -24.07
N PHE A 573 9.43 -22.92 -23.19
CA PHE A 573 8.27 -22.72 -22.33
C PHE A 573 8.61 -22.96 -20.86
N ASN A 574 7.88 -22.28 -19.98
CA ASN A 574 7.94 -22.49 -18.54
C ASN A 574 6.54 -22.32 -17.93
N CYS A 575 6.17 -23.25 -17.06
CA CYS A 575 4.95 -23.23 -16.27
C CYS A 575 5.33 -23.10 -14.79
N SER A 576 4.86 -22.07 -14.11
CA SER A 576 5.14 -21.81 -12.69
C SER A 576 3.86 -21.61 -11.89
N ALA A 577 3.85 -21.95 -10.61
CA ALA A 577 2.66 -21.79 -9.76
C ALA A 577 2.99 -21.33 -8.33
N ALA A 578 2.01 -20.69 -7.69
CA ALA A 578 2.12 -20.26 -6.30
C ALA A 578 1.71 -21.39 -5.35
N LYS A 579 2.61 -21.84 -4.47
CA LYS A 579 2.28 -22.81 -3.43
C LYS A 579 2.04 -22.11 -2.10
N GLY A 580 0.78 -21.87 -1.76
CA GLY A 580 0.38 -21.39 -0.42
C GLY A 580 -0.03 -19.92 -0.37
N LYS A 581 0.51 -19.16 0.59
CA LYS A 581 0.13 -17.76 0.85
C LYS A 581 0.44 -16.88 -0.36
N LEU A 582 -0.42 -15.88 -0.61
CA LEU A 582 -0.34 -14.94 -1.75
C LEU A 582 1.03 -14.24 -1.96
N ASP A 583 1.91 -14.21 -0.95
CA ASP A 583 3.19 -13.49 -0.98
C ASP A 583 4.41 -14.35 -1.36
N THR A 584 4.23 -15.62 -1.76
CA THR A 584 5.35 -16.51 -2.12
C THR A 584 5.76 -16.39 -3.59
N LEU A 585 7.06 -16.54 -3.89
CA LEU A 585 7.55 -16.68 -5.27
C LEU A 585 6.90 -17.90 -5.96
N LEU A 586 6.74 -17.80 -7.28
CA LEU A 586 6.24 -18.91 -8.09
C LEU A 586 7.35 -19.96 -8.28
N ASP A 587 7.03 -21.23 -8.03
CA ASP A 587 7.92 -22.35 -8.31
C ASP A 587 7.73 -22.84 -9.75
N SER A 588 8.83 -23.15 -10.45
CA SER A 588 8.76 -23.78 -11.78
C SER A 588 8.29 -25.23 -11.65
N LEU A 589 7.16 -25.53 -12.29
CA LEU A 589 6.55 -26.86 -12.32
C LEU A 589 7.04 -27.69 -13.51
N ALA A 590 7.06 -27.07 -14.69
CA ALA A 590 7.48 -27.71 -15.93
C ALA A 590 8.11 -26.72 -16.90
N HIS A 591 9.14 -27.16 -17.63
CA HIS A 591 9.78 -26.37 -18.68
C HIS A 591 10.28 -27.26 -19.81
N GLY A 592 10.60 -26.66 -20.94
CA GLY A 592 11.14 -27.36 -22.11
C GLY A 592 11.17 -26.46 -23.33
N GLN A 593 11.18 -27.08 -24.50
CA GLN A 593 11.19 -26.39 -25.80
C GLN A 593 9.94 -26.72 -26.61
N PHE A 594 9.59 -25.83 -27.53
CA PHE A 594 8.54 -26.09 -28.49
C PHE A 594 9.01 -25.76 -29.91
N ARG A 595 8.45 -26.46 -30.89
CA ARG A 595 8.63 -26.19 -32.31
C ARG A 595 7.30 -26.34 -33.03
N ILE A 596 6.98 -25.38 -33.88
CA ILE A 596 5.76 -25.34 -34.68
C ILE A 596 6.15 -25.35 -36.15
N LEU A 597 5.66 -26.33 -36.88
CA LEU A 597 5.78 -26.39 -38.34
C LEU A 597 4.50 -25.84 -38.96
N LEU A 598 4.60 -24.71 -39.65
CA LEU A 598 3.48 -24.07 -40.34
C LEU A 598 3.22 -24.76 -41.69
N GLY A 599 1.95 -24.88 -42.05
CA GLY A 599 1.52 -25.51 -43.30
C GLY A 599 0.24 -26.33 -43.15
N THR A 600 -0.18 -26.95 -44.24
CA THR A 600 -1.36 -27.83 -44.27
C THR A 600 -1.11 -29.10 -43.46
N ALA A 601 -2.02 -29.43 -42.56
CA ALA A 601 -1.98 -30.69 -41.82
C ALA A 601 -2.16 -31.88 -42.77
N LEU A 602 -1.29 -32.88 -42.68
CA LEU A 602 -1.37 -34.13 -43.45
C LEU A 602 -1.43 -35.30 -42.49
N SER A 603 -2.28 -36.29 -42.76
CA SER A 603 -2.37 -37.52 -41.95
C SER A 603 -1.05 -38.30 -41.87
N THR A 604 -0.16 -38.11 -42.86
CA THR A 604 1.17 -38.71 -42.95
C THR A 604 2.28 -37.94 -42.22
N ALA A 605 1.97 -36.84 -41.54
CA ALA A 605 2.97 -36.06 -40.80
C ALA A 605 3.54 -36.81 -39.58
N LEU A 606 2.83 -37.85 -39.11
CA LEU A 606 3.34 -38.80 -38.11
C LEU A 606 3.73 -40.12 -38.79
N PRO A 607 4.74 -40.85 -38.26
CA PRO A 607 5.12 -42.16 -38.78
C PRO A 607 3.92 -43.12 -38.79
N GLU A 608 3.79 -43.94 -39.85
CA GLU A 608 2.80 -45.02 -39.86
C GLU A 608 3.03 -45.98 -38.68
N GLY A 609 1.93 -46.41 -38.05
CA GLY A 609 1.99 -47.37 -36.95
C GLY A 609 2.66 -48.67 -37.38
N SER A 610 3.52 -49.23 -36.53
CA SER A 610 4.17 -50.52 -36.78
C SER A 610 3.14 -51.62 -37.06
N SER A 611 3.43 -52.54 -37.97
CA SER A 611 2.57 -53.70 -38.25
C SER A 611 2.21 -54.44 -36.96
N GLN A 612 0.93 -54.73 -36.74
CA GLN A 612 0.46 -55.35 -35.49
C GLN A 612 1.17 -56.70 -35.29
N PRO A 613 1.91 -56.89 -34.19
CA PRO A 613 2.55 -58.17 -33.92
C PRO A 613 1.50 -59.25 -33.67
N THR A 614 1.73 -60.44 -34.22
CA THR A 614 0.76 -61.55 -34.24
C THR A 614 0.54 -62.27 -32.91
N SER A 615 1.26 -61.90 -31.84
CA SER A 615 1.21 -62.57 -30.53
C SER A 615 1.03 -61.56 -29.39
N LEU A 616 -0.13 -60.93 -29.33
CA LEU A 616 -0.54 -60.09 -28.20
C LEU A 616 -1.60 -60.82 -27.37
N VAL A 617 -1.59 -60.57 -26.07
CA VAL A 617 -2.58 -61.08 -25.11
C VAL A 617 -3.62 -59.99 -24.85
N ASP A 618 -4.90 -60.36 -24.91
CA ASP A 618 -6.00 -59.45 -24.57
C ASP A 618 -5.97 -59.10 -23.08
N VAL A 619 -6.25 -57.84 -22.77
CA VAL A 619 -6.36 -57.33 -21.41
C VAL A 619 -7.70 -56.62 -21.27
N ASP A 620 -8.44 -56.96 -20.22
CA ASP A 620 -9.66 -56.25 -19.88
C ASP A 620 -9.32 -54.86 -19.32
N SER A 621 -10.05 -53.84 -19.76
CA SER A 621 -9.83 -52.47 -19.30
C SER A 621 -10.10 -52.32 -17.80
N GLU A 622 -11.10 -53.02 -17.26
CA GLU A 622 -11.39 -52.98 -15.81
C GLU A 622 -10.26 -53.63 -15.02
N ASP A 623 -9.66 -54.71 -15.51
CA ASP A 623 -8.50 -55.33 -14.88
C ASP A 623 -7.29 -54.39 -14.84
N LEU A 624 -7.05 -53.62 -15.92
CA LEU A 624 -6.02 -52.59 -15.94
C LEU A 624 -6.28 -51.54 -14.85
N TYR A 625 -7.47 -50.93 -14.83
CA TYR A 625 -7.76 -49.86 -13.87
C TYR A 625 -7.81 -50.36 -12.43
N ALA A 626 -8.28 -51.58 -12.17
CA ALA A 626 -8.20 -52.19 -10.85
C ALA A 626 -6.73 -52.40 -10.41
N SER A 627 -5.86 -52.83 -11.33
CA SER A 627 -4.43 -52.93 -11.04
C SER A 627 -3.77 -51.56 -10.83
N LEU A 628 -4.23 -50.51 -11.52
CA LEU A 628 -3.74 -49.14 -11.33
C LEU A 628 -4.21 -48.57 -9.98
N ASP A 629 -5.45 -48.84 -9.56
CA ASP A 629 -6.00 -48.47 -8.26
C ASP A 629 -5.19 -49.11 -7.10
N HIS A 630 -4.78 -50.38 -7.25
CA HIS A 630 -3.85 -51.03 -6.30
C HIS A 630 -2.47 -50.37 -6.20
N LEU A 631 -2.06 -49.62 -7.22
CA LEU A 631 -0.83 -48.81 -7.22
C LEU A 631 -1.07 -47.37 -6.72
N ASN A 632 -2.30 -47.06 -6.29
CA ASN A 632 -2.80 -45.75 -5.90
C ASN A 632 -2.96 -44.75 -7.06
N TYR A 633 -3.21 -45.25 -8.27
CA TYR A 633 -3.74 -44.43 -9.37
C TYR A 633 -5.26 -44.51 -9.36
N GLU A 634 -5.88 -43.54 -8.72
CA GLU A 634 -7.33 -43.47 -8.50
C GLU A 634 -8.02 -42.73 -9.67
N PHE A 635 -7.73 -43.17 -10.90
CA PHE A 635 -8.28 -42.54 -12.11
C PHE A 635 -9.80 -42.71 -12.18
N SER A 636 -10.50 -41.65 -12.59
CA SER A 636 -11.95 -41.65 -12.78
C SER A 636 -12.39 -40.73 -13.91
N GLY A 637 -13.67 -40.86 -14.31
CA GLY A 637 -14.26 -40.08 -15.39
C GLY A 637 -13.46 -40.20 -16.70
N PRO A 638 -13.04 -39.06 -17.32
CA PRO A 638 -12.39 -39.07 -18.63
C PRO A 638 -10.99 -39.70 -18.62
N PHE A 639 -10.39 -39.97 -17.46
CA PHE A 639 -9.10 -40.66 -17.35
C PHE A 639 -9.21 -42.19 -17.47
N ARG A 640 -10.42 -42.75 -17.52
CA ARG A 640 -10.67 -44.19 -17.74
C ARG A 640 -11.17 -44.46 -19.17
N VAL A 641 -10.33 -44.17 -20.15
CA VAL A 641 -10.74 -44.09 -21.58
C VAL A 641 -10.20 -45.21 -22.48
N LEU A 642 -9.15 -45.93 -22.05
CA LEU A 642 -8.53 -47.01 -22.82
C LEU A 642 -9.47 -48.21 -23.02
N SER A 643 -9.56 -48.70 -24.26
CA SER A 643 -10.37 -49.87 -24.65
C SER A 643 -9.64 -50.79 -25.65
N GLY A 644 -10.12 -52.03 -25.80
CA GLY A 644 -9.57 -53.01 -26.75
C GLY A 644 -8.07 -53.30 -26.53
N LEU A 645 -7.67 -53.38 -25.26
CA LEU A 645 -6.29 -53.43 -24.84
C LEU A 645 -5.67 -54.79 -25.16
N ARG A 646 -4.47 -54.76 -25.74
CA ARG A 646 -3.67 -55.95 -26.03
C ARG A 646 -2.21 -55.67 -25.72
N ARG A 647 -1.48 -56.64 -25.16
CA ARG A 647 -0.07 -56.45 -24.77
C ARG A 647 0.84 -57.65 -24.97
N LYS A 648 2.14 -57.38 -24.95
CA LYS A 648 3.25 -58.27 -24.62
C LYS A 648 4.32 -57.46 -23.88
N PRO A 649 5.33 -58.06 -23.23
CA PRO A 649 6.38 -57.28 -22.56
C PRO A 649 7.02 -56.25 -23.52
N GLY A 650 7.01 -54.99 -23.11
CA GLY A 650 7.56 -53.86 -23.89
C GLY A 650 6.65 -53.32 -25.00
N LEU A 651 5.41 -53.80 -25.13
CA LEU A 651 4.46 -53.29 -26.12
C LEU A 651 3.00 -53.45 -25.67
N SER A 652 2.24 -52.37 -25.74
CA SER A 652 0.79 -52.36 -25.60
C SER A 652 0.13 -51.70 -26.82
N THR A 653 -1.10 -52.10 -27.11
CA THR A 653 -1.96 -51.47 -28.11
C THR A 653 -3.36 -51.31 -27.52
N GLY A 654 -4.09 -50.28 -27.92
CA GLY A 654 -5.46 -50.04 -27.51
C GLY A 654 -6.11 -48.99 -28.40
N PHE A 655 -7.38 -48.70 -28.12
CA PHE A 655 -8.15 -47.68 -28.81
C PHE A 655 -8.53 -46.55 -27.84
N LEU A 656 -8.42 -45.33 -28.35
CA LEU A 656 -9.00 -44.13 -27.76
C LEU A 656 -10.28 -43.79 -28.54
N PRO A 657 -11.35 -43.35 -27.88
CA PRO A 657 -12.52 -42.82 -28.56
C PRO A 657 -12.13 -41.54 -29.31
N GLY A 658 -12.60 -41.41 -30.55
CA GLY A 658 -12.58 -40.12 -31.25
C GLY A 658 -13.73 -39.27 -30.71
N ASP A 659 -13.42 -38.15 -30.07
CA ASP A 659 -14.42 -37.20 -29.60
C ASP A 659 -14.25 -35.86 -30.31
N ASN A 660 -15.13 -35.59 -31.28
CA ASN A 660 -15.08 -34.41 -32.14
C ASN A 660 -15.76 -33.19 -31.47
N THR A 661 -16.08 -33.27 -30.16
CA THR A 661 -16.77 -32.19 -29.42
C THR A 661 -15.85 -31.36 -28.52
N LEU A 662 -14.53 -31.64 -28.53
CA LEU A 662 -13.56 -31.03 -27.64
C LEU A 662 -13.25 -29.56 -27.99
N SER A 663 -13.11 -28.72 -26.96
CA SER A 663 -12.70 -27.31 -27.06
C SER A 663 -11.21 -27.12 -27.38
N MET A 664 -10.40 -28.17 -27.21
CA MET A 664 -8.95 -28.21 -27.34
C MET A 664 -8.53 -29.20 -28.43
N LEU A 665 -7.32 -29.05 -28.98
CA LEU A 665 -6.79 -29.95 -30.01
C LEU A 665 -6.65 -31.39 -29.50
N VAL A 666 -6.25 -31.56 -28.24
CA VAL A 666 -6.17 -32.86 -27.55
C VAL A 666 -6.59 -32.66 -26.11
N HIS A 667 -7.54 -33.47 -25.62
CA HIS A 667 -7.94 -33.42 -24.22
C HIS A 667 -6.83 -34.00 -23.32
N PRO A 668 -6.49 -33.39 -22.17
CA PRO A 668 -5.45 -33.89 -21.27
C PRO A 668 -5.59 -35.36 -20.88
N ALA A 669 -6.81 -35.82 -20.63
CA ALA A 669 -7.07 -37.23 -20.30
C ALA A 669 -6.78 -38.21 -21.46
N MET A 670 -6.94 -37.79 -22.72
CA MET A 670 -6.61 -38.63 -23.88
C MET A 670 -5.10 -38.79 -24.04
N LEU A 671 -4.35 -37.70 -23.82
CA LEU A 671 -2.90 -37.75 -23.84
C LEU A 671 -2.35 -38.54 -22.64
N ASP A 672 -2.96 -38.40 -21.46
CA ASP A 672 -2.60 -39.17 -20.27
C ASP A 672 -2.81 -40.68 -20.44
N ALA A 673 -3.86 -41.08 -21.17
CA ALA A 673 -4.10 -42.48 -21.53
C ALA A 673 -2.92 -43.11 -22.30
N LEU A 674 -2.12 -42.33 -23.03
CA LEU A 674 -0.89 -42.82 -23.64
C LEU A 674 0.15 -43.21 -22.57
N PHE A 675 0.26 -42.44 -21.49
CA PHE A 675 1.14 -42.77 -20.37
C PHE A 675 0.66 -44.01 -19.62
N GLN A 676 -0.66 -44.14 -19.41
CA GLN A 676 -1.25 -45.34 -18.84
C GLN A 676 -0.95 -46.59 -19.68
N SER A 677 -0.92 -46.45 -21.02
CA SER A 677 -0.55 -47.56 -21.90
C SER A 677 0.92 -48.00 -21.73
N ILE A 678 1.84 -47.07 -21.42
CA ILE A 678 3.24 -47.41 -21.14
C ILE A 678 3.35 -48.29 -19.88
N VAL A 679 2.54 -47.99 -18.85
CA VAL A 679 2.46 -48.83 -17.65
C VAL A 679 2.02 -50.25 -18.00
N LEU A 680 1.00 -50.39 -18.87
CA LEU A 680 0.54 -51.68 -19.38
C LEU A 680 1.59 -52.43 -20.22
N ALA A 681 2.41 -51.72 -20.99
CA ALA A 681 3.52 -52.32 -21.73
C ALA A 681 4.60 -52.88 -20.79
N ALA A 682 4.83 -52.22 -19.65
CA ALA A 682 5.81 -52.64 -18.64
C ALA A 682 5.31 -53.80 -17.76
N SER A 683 4.06 -53.72 -17.28
CA SER A 683 3.43 -54.66 -16.34
C SER A 683 2.11 -55.20 -16.90
N ALA A 684 1.87 -56.50 -16.79
CA ALA A 684 0.51 -57.02 -16.88
C ALA A 684 -0.26 -56.64 -15.60
N PRO A 685 -1.60 -56.51 -15.67
CA PRO A 685 -2.40 -56.28 -14.47
C PRO A 685 -2.05 -57.28 -13.36
N ASN A 686 -1.77 -56.75 -12.17
CA ASN A 686 -1.45 -57.54 -10.96
C ASN A 686 -0.23 -58.48 -11.06
N ASP A 687 0.70 -58.28 -12.01
CA ASP A 687 1.91 -59.11 -12.13
C ASP A 687 3.06 -58.71 -11.19
N GLY A 688 2.90 -57.58 -10.48
CA GLY A 688 3.83 -57.08 -9.48
C GLY A 688 5.15 -56.52 -10.01
N ARG A 689 5.34 -56.35 -11.33
CA ARG A 689 6.58 -55.76 -11.88
C ARG A 689 6.66 -54.26 -11.64
N VAL A 690 5.54 -53.56 -11.77
CA VAL A 690 5.36 -52.20 -11.28
C VAL A 690 4.77 -52.29 -9.88
N CYS A 691 5.45 -51.74 -8.89
CA CYS A 691 5.10 -51.88 -7.46
C CYS A 691 4.79 -50.56 -6.76
N ALA A 692 4.86 -49.43 -7.47
CA ALA A 692 4.53 -48.11 -6.97
C ALA A 692 3.98 -47.23 -8.10
N ALA A 693 3.33 -46.12 -7.74
CA ALA A 693 2.95 -45.09 -8.69
C ALA A 693 4.20 -44.35 -9.23
N HIS A 694 4.27 -44.28 -10.56
CA HIS A 694 5.21 -43.50 -11.34
C HIS A 694 4.51 -42.32 -12.02
N ILE A 695 5.09 -41.13 -11.92
CA ILE A 695 4.61 -39.91 -12.59
C ILE A 695 5.69 -39.48 -13.59
N PRO A 696 5.32 -39.02 -14.80
CA PRO A 696 6.30 -38.50 -15.76
C PRO A 696 7.13 -37.36 -15.16
N ASN A 697 8.45 -37.44 -15.27
CA ASN A 697 9.38 -36.38 -14.85
C ASN A 697 10.17 -35.80 -16.03
N HIS A 698 10.33 -36.58 -17.10
CA HIS A 698 11.04 -36.19 -18.31
C HIS A 698 10.42 -36.86 -19.53
N ILE A 699 10.26 -36.10 -20.63
CA ILE A 699 9.79 -36.60 -21.92
C ILE A 699 10.60 -35.95 -23.03
N ASP A 700 11.33 -36.77 -23.80
CA ASP A 700 12.18 -36.31 -24.90
C ASP A 700 11.41 -35.50 -25.96
N ALA A 701 10.30 -36.04 -26.44
CA ALA A 701 9.50 -35.41 -27.47
C ALA A 701 8.05 -35.90 -27.47
N ILE A 702 7.13 -34.95 -27.65
CA ILE A 702 5.74 -35.20 -28.01
C ILE A 702 5.45 -34.47 -29.31
N ARG A 703 4.83 -35.16 -30.26
CA ARG A 703 4.46 -34.62 -31.57
C ARG A 703 2.96 -34.70 -31.74
N VAL A 704 2.30 -33.56 -31.90
CA VAL A 704 0.86 -33.45 -32.10
C VAL A 704 0.61 -32.97 -33.53
N ASN A 705 -0.08 -33.79 -34.30
CA ASN A 705 -0.53 -33.44 -35.64
C ASN A 705 -1.85 -32.67 -35.54
N SER A 706 -1.90 -31.48 -36.13
CA SER A 706 -3.08 -30.63 -36.14
C SER A 706 -4.25 -31.20 -36.94
N HIS A 707 -4.02 -32.23 -37.79
CA HIS A 707 -5.08 -32.95 -38.50
C HIS A 707 -6.09 -33.61 -37.54
N LEU A 708 -5.73 -33.84 -36.27
CA LEU A 708 -6.64 -34.29 -35.23
C LEU A 708 -7.86 -33.37 -35.02
N ARG A 709 -7.82 -32.13 -35.52
CA ARG A 709 -8.95 -31.21 -35.48
C ARG A 709 -10.02 -31.51 -36.55
N ASP A 710 -9.63 -32.18 -37.63
CA ASP A 710 -10.46 -32.42 -38.83
C ASP A 710 -10.83 -33.91 -39.01
N ALA A 711 -10.24 -34.81 -38.23
CA ALA A 711 -10.47 -36.26 -38.22
C ALA A 711 -11.45 -36.63 -37.10
#